data_AF-A0A948RCJ7-F1
#
_entry.id   AF-A0A948RCJ7-F1
#
_cell.length_a   1.000
_cell.length_b   1.000
_cell.length_c   1.000
_cell.angle_alpha   90.00
_cell.angle_beta   90.00
_cell.angle_gamma   90.00
#
_symmetry.space_group_name_H-M   'P 1'
#
loop_
_entity.id
_entity.type
_entity.pdbx_description
1 polymer ?
#
loop_
_entity_poly.entity_id
_entity_poly.type
_entity_poly.pdbx_seq_one_letter_code
_entity_poly.pdbx_strand_id
1 'polypeptide(L)'
;MRKASKNIPRKSTSAEKGQALILVLVFLLVGSLTITPLMSYMETGLKTDQVYRDKADELYAADSGIEDAIWQIKYDRLEALFSSPDYDKYDFSTTWTYDLSEQINNHDTTITIENVWIPKDVAPLNATEARDIIESNKLMVAGTAPGETSYQIKISFYPGEGEEDDLMVESLGIWLPLGYNYVTGSGNLEANPLDDYYSVPVVESHAGGQVVVWDFASVPFESFPGANPLAVPMVSDVTFEFTSTQTGISPAAISWMLTSGVSDVPISWDIDTRMFRITSVAGDTEIEAYSAKCELRKMGAAIAGDYRAIGNSLMIDTVPDSYDIRDELLAESDAEVTDIPSNSDVIAAYLYWSGWFAEGTALPIWEDDCSNFGAWISGSVWNIDSGHFRSHYSSGAESTRYITMKNSLDLSSYASGTVKVSWDQWEEGSLESSDALKFQFSGDGGNNWSSMITAFSNDIGSTPEYFSYTVPDQYLTSNFKFRFYLDDFGGSGEYAHVDNFAVSEVVFTADTTAIFKINGDQVYLDGNGDPQMGAQEITASKSSALENEPGEYSYASYLDVSKLVKEYSDLGDGENHTGNGTYTVGNVDADTGEHWSYAGWSLIIVYSSPETAGHQLYLYDEFAFNGGDENLDFDGDGQPGGSITGFVVPEPIQGEVNAATLTCFVGEGDDVWSGDYLAFNGTQLSDGAGSLTNVWDSQSVGMSEDGVDIDNFYVTWASGLLEPGSSTAQLDMQTGIDNWNLIYVILSLRSETVTGSTTHYIIRGN
;
A
#
# COMPACT_ATOMS: atom_id res chain seq x y z
N MET A 1 45.84 -86.34 -11.25
CA MET A 1 45.70 -87.74 -10.81
C MET A 1 44.25 -87.91 -10.38
N ARG A 2 43.38 -88.68 -11.07
CA ARG A 2 43.31 -90.16 -11.06
C ARG A 2 43.46 -90.70 -9.64
N LYS A 3 42.68 -91.65 -9.11
CA LYS A 3 41.56 -92.51 -9.52
C LYS A 3 41.41 -93.49 -8.34
N ALA A 4 40.41 -94.37 -8.41
CA ALA A 4 40.24 -95.58 -7.60
C ALA A 4 39.72 -95.29 -6.17
N SER A 5 38.63 -95.86 -5.64
CA SER A 5 37.91 -97.13 -5.83
C SER A 5 37.75 -97.74 -4.43
N LYS A 6 36.49 -97.99 -4.04
CA LYS A 6 35.99 -99.02 -3.13
C LYS A 6 36.67 -99.16 -1.75
N ASN A 7 35.85 -98.98 -0.71
CA ASN A 7 35.40 -100.13 0.08
C ASN A 7 34.15 -99.78 0.90
N ILE A 8 33.08 -100.52 0.64
CA ILE A 8 31.86 -100.59 1.44
C ILE A 8 32.14 -101.54 2.62
N PRO A 9 31.94 -101.13 3.89
CA PRO A 9 31.70 -102.06 4.96
C PRO A 9 30.20 -102.21 5.20
N ARG A 10 29.64 -103.33 4.70
CA ARG A 10 28.43 -103.92 5.28
C ARG A 10 28.84 -104.57 6.61
N LYS A 11 28.40 -104.03 7.75
CA LYS A 11 28.25 -104.81 8.99
C LYS A 11 27.46 -104.09 10.08
N SER A 12 26.59 -104.88 10.73
CA SER A 12 25.99 -104.69 12.05
C SER A 12 24.67 -103.89 12.15
N THR A 13 23.63 -104.43 11.51
CA THR A 13 22.30 -104.47 12.14
C THR A 13 22.34 -105.49 13.28
N SER A 14 22.68 -105.06 14.50
CA SER A 14 22.39 -105.84 15.70
C SER A 14 22.12 -104.94 16.90
N ALA A 15 20.86 -104.99 17.34
CA ALA A 15 20.38 -104.64 18.67
C ALA A 15 20.56 -103.19 19.16
N GLU A 16 20.10 -102.21 18.40
CA GLU A 16 19.59 -100.97 19.04
C GLU A 16 18.20 -101.24 19.61
N LYS A 17 18.18 -101.67 20.86
CA LYS A 17 16.97 -101.87 21.66
C LYS A 17 16.29 -100.53 21.91
N GLY A 18 15.27 -100.17 21.14
CA GLY A 18 14.20 -99.23 21.52
C GLY A 18 14.56 -97.76 21.85
N GLN A 19 15.84 -97.38 21.96
CA GLN A 19 16.26 -96.04 22.41
C GLN A 19 16.15 -94.96 21.33
N ALA A 20 16.39 -95.29 20.05
CA ALA A 20 16.21 -94.33 18.95
C ALA A 20 14.76 -93.87 18.80
N LEU A 21 13.79 -94.77 18.99
CA LEU A 21 12.36 -94.41 18.99
C LEU A 21 12.01 -93.50 20.16
N ILE A 22 12.58 -93.75 21.35
CA ILE A 22 12.39 -92.89 22.53
C ILE A 22 13.01 -91.51 22.28
N LEU A 23 14.21 -91.40 21.70
CA LEU A 23 14.83 -90.12 21.35
C LEU A 23 14.01 -89.36 20.29
N VAL A 24 13.51 -90.03 19.26
CA VAL A 24 12.64 -89.43 18.26
C VAL A 24 11.34 -88.94 18.90
N LEU A 25 10.71 -89.72 19.79
CA LEU A 25 9.51 -89.30 20.51
C LEU A 25 9.78 -88.13 21.46
N VAL A 26 10.93 -88.09 22.14
CA VAL A 26 11.34 -86.95 22.96
C VAL A 26 11.59 -85.71 22.10
N PHE A 27 12.25 -85.82 20.95
CA PHE A 27 12.43 -84.69 20.03
C PHE A 27 11.10 -84.22 19.42
N LEU A 28 10.16 -85.12 19.15
CA LEU A 28 8.84 -84.78 18.64
C LEU A 28 7.97 -84.13 19.73
N LEU A 29 8.10 -84.58 20.98
CA LEU A 29 7.49 -83.97 22.16
C LEU A 29 8.08 -82.58 22.44
N VAL A 30 9.42 -82.44 22.45
CA VAL A 30 10.10 -81.16 22.63
C VAL A 30 9.77 -80.23 21.47
N GLY A 31 9.80 -80.70 20.23
CA GLY A 31 9.44 -79.93 19.04
C GLY A 31 7.99 -79.46 19.06
N SER A 32 7.03 -80.31 19.46
CA SER A 32 5.63 -79.88 19.59
C SER A 32 5.40 -78.88 20.74
N LEU A 33 6.15 -79.04 21.84
CA LEU A 33 6.14 -78.11 22.99
C LEU A 33 6.83 -76.77 22.69
N THR A 34 7.79 -76.70 21.76
CA THR A 34 8.51 -75.46 21.45
C THR A 34 8.01 -74.76 20.18
N ILE A 35 7.63 -75.50 19.13
CA ILE A 35 7.17 -74.91 17.86
C ILE A 35 5.83 -74.20 18.04
N THR A 36 4.88 -74.79 18.78
CA THR A 36 3.55 -74.21 18.95
C THR A 36 3.59 -72.83 19.63
N PRO A 37 4.28 -72.66 20.79
CA PRO A 37 4.46 -71.33 21.37
C PRO A 37 5.24 -70.37 20.47
N LEU A 38 6.27 -70.86 19.75
CA LEU A 38 7.08 -70.00 18.88
C LEU A 38 6.28 -69.46 17.69
N MET A 39 5.44 -70.29 17.06
CA MET A 39 4.50 -69.82 16.03
C MET A 39 3.48 -68.84 16.60
N SER A 40 2.98 -69.06 17.83
CA SER A 40 2.09 -68.11 18.51
C SER A 40 2.76 -66.77 18.80
N TYR A 41 4.04 -66.77 19.17
CA TYR A 41 4.83 -65.54 19.34
C TYR A 41 5.09 -64.84 18.00
N MET A 42 5.37 -65.59 16.92
CA MET A 42 5.50 -65.02 15.58
C MET A 42 4.19 -64.39 15.09
N GLU A 43 3.05 -65.05 15.31
CA GLU A 43 1.73 -64.50 14.97
C GLU A 43 1.42 -63.23 15.76
N THR A 44 1.73 -63.22 17.06
CA THR A 44 1.57 -62.02 17.91
C THR A 44 2.49 -60.90 17.42
N GLY A 45 3.76 -61.22 17.10
CA GLY A 45 4.71 -60.25 16.57
C GLY A 45 4.27 -59.65 15.23
N LEU A 46 3.74 -60.46 14.31
CA LEU A 46 3.19 -59.97 13.04
C LEU A 46 1.95 -59.08 13.23
N LYS A 47 1.06 -59.44 14.15
CA LYS A 47 -0.12 -58.61 14.48
C LYS A 47 0.29 -57.29 15.11
N THR A 48 1.25 -57.32 16.03
CA THR A 48 1.78 -56.13 16.68
C THR A 48 2.52 -55.23 15.69
N ASP A 49 3.32 -55.81 14.78
CA ASP A 49 3.98 -55.06 13.69
C ASP A 49 2.97 -54.36 12.78
N GLN A 50 1.89 -55.06 12.40
CA GLN A 50 0.82 -54.47 11.61
C GLN A 50 0.14 -53.31 12.34
N VAL A 51 -0.14 -53.44 13.64
CA VAL A 51 -0.75 -52.37 14.44
C VAL A 51 0.18 -51.16 14.57
N TYR A 52 1.48 -51.36 14.81
CA TYR A 52 2.43 -50.24 14.87
C TYR A 52 2.57 -49.54 13.54
N ARG A 53 2.55 -50.29 12.43
CA ARG A 53 2.64 -49.72 11.09
C ARG A 53 1.41 -48.90 10.76
N ASP A 54 0.23 -49.44 11.04
CA ASP A 54 -1.06 -48.77 10.86
C ASP A 54 -1.14 -47.48 11.69
N LYS A 55 -0.72 -47.51 12.97
CA LYS A 55 -0.66 -46.31 13.82
C LYS A 55 0.40 -45.30 13.40
N ALA A 56 1.52 -45.74 12.84
CA ALA A 56 2.50 -44.82 12.24
C ALA A 56 1.93 -44.18 10.97
N ASP A 57 1.23 -44.95 10.14
CA ASP A 57 0.59 -44.49 8.90
C ASP A 57 -0.52 -43.47 9.21
N GLU A 58 -1.35 -43.73 10.25
CA GLU A 58 -2.33 -42.77 10.80
C GLU A 58 -1.67 -41.47 11.27
N LEU A 59 -0.58 -41.58 12.06
CA LEU A 59 0.13 -40.40 12.57
C LEU A 59 0.68 -39.53 11.44
N TYR A 60 1.31 -40.14 10.42
CA TYR A 60 1.82 -39.40 9.26
C TYR A 60 0.70 -38.78 8.42
N ALA A 61 -0.46 -39.45 8.31
CA ALA A 61 -1.63 -38.92 7.61
C ALA A 61 -2.23 -37.72 8.34
N ALA A 62 -2.34 -37.78 9.67
CA ALA A 62 -2.79 -36.65 10.48
C ALA A 62 -1.78 -35.48 10.43
N ASP A 63 -0.49 -35.75 10.50
CA ASP A 63 0.58 -34.73 10.41
C ASP A 63 0.54 -34.00 9.07
N SER A 64 0.37 -34.75 7.97
CA SER A 64 0.21 -34.16 6.63
C SER A 64 -1.00 -33.23 6.54
N GLY A 65 -2.09 -33.53 7.26
CA GLY A 65 -3.25 -32.63 7.36
C GLY A 65 -2.94 -31.33 8.10
N ILE A 66 -2.08 -31.36 9.13
CA ILE A 66 -1.62 -30.14 9.80
C ILE A 66 -0.78 -29.28 8.84
N GLU A 67 0.16 -29.90 8.10
CA GLU A 67 1.00 -29.19 7.13
C GLU A 67 0.18 -28.55 6.01
N ASP A 68 -0.84 -29.26 5.50
CA ASP A 68 -1.78 -28.69 4.51
C ASP A 68 -2.53 -27.49 5.10
N ALA A 69 -3.08 -27.61 6.31
CA ALA A 69 -3.79 -26.51 6.96
C ALA A 69 -2.91 -25.27 7.15
N ILE A 70 -1.66 -25.46 7.61
CA ILE A 70 -0.68 -24.37 7.75
C ILE A 70 -0.41 -23.74 6.39
N TRP A 71 -0.31 -24.53 5.32
CA TRP A 71 -0.16 -24.03 3.96
C TRP A 71 -1.39 -23.20 3.55
N GLN A 72 -2.62 -23.70 3.74
CA GLN A 72 -3.83 -22.93 3.40
C GLN A 72 -3.90 -21.59 4.16
N ILE A 73 -3.54 -21.57 5.44
CA ILE A 73 -3.45 -20.37 6.28
C ILE A 73 -2.41 -19.40 5.72
N LYS A 74 -1.19 -19.90 5.46
CA LYS A 74 -0.05 -19.09 5.02
C LYS A 74 -0.32 -18.39 3.68
N TYR A 75 -1.09 -19.01 2.79
CA TYR A 75 -1.36 -18.53 1.43
C TYR A 75 -2.78 -17.94 1.26
N ASP A 76 -3.43 -17.51 2.35
CA ASP A 76 -4.74 -16.83 2.31
C ASP A 76 -5.85 -17.60 1.58
N ARG A 77 -5.77 -18.93 1.55
CA ARG A 77 -6.71 -19.76 0.77
C ARG A 77 -7.97 -20.14 1.54
N LEU A 78 -8.11 -19.72 2.80
CA LEU A 78 -9.23 -20.10 3.65
C LEU A 78 -10.59 -19.60 3.11
N GLU A 79 -10.64 -18.39 2.53
CA GLU A 79 -11.86 -17.86 1.89
C GLU A 79 -12.28 -18.70 0.67
N ALA A 80 -11.31 -19.10 -0.16
CA ALA A 80 -11.56 -19.96 -1.31
C ALA A 80 -11.93 -21.40 -0.89
N LEU A 81 -11.35 -21.88 0.21
CA LEU A 81 -11.56 -23.22 0.74
C LEU A 81 -12.93 -23.37 1.40
N PHE A 82 -13.44 -22.34 2.07
CA PHE A 82 -14.68 -22.38 2.85
C PHE A 82 -15.72 -21.40 2.31
N SER A 83 -16.74 -21.95 1.63
CA SER A 83 -17.89 -21.21 1.08
C SER A 83 -19.21 -21.47 1.81
N SER A 84 -19.19 -22.27 2.89
CA SER A 84 -20.38 -22.54 3.71
C SER A 84 -20.02 -23.31 4.99
N PRO A 85 -19.99 -22.67 6.17
CA PRO A 85 -20.07 -21.21 6.34
C PRO A 85 -18.88 -20.54 5.65
N ASP A 86 -19.10 -19.33 5.16
CA ASP A 86 -18.02 -18.51 4.61
C ASP A 86 -16.97 -18.28 5.70
N TYR A 87 -15.70 -18.32 5.33
CA TYR A 87 -14.64 -17.96 6.26
C TYR A 87 -14.63 -16.44 6.49
N ASP A 88 -14.57 -16.04 7.76
CA ASP A 88 -14.37 -14.65 8.17
C ASP A 88 -13.23 -14.62 9.20
N LYS A 89 -12.17 -13.85 8.90
CA LYS A 89 -11.01 -13.67 9.78
C LYS A 89 -11.35 -13.08 11.16
N TYR A 90 -12.51 -12.45 11.31
CA TYR A 90 -13.00 -11.89 12.58
C TYR A 90 -13.99 -12.81 13.30
N ASP A 91 -14.32 -13.99 12.75
CA ASP A 91 -15.15 -14.98 13.42
C ASP A 91 -14.28 -15.89 14.31
N PHE A 92 -14.38 -15.70 15.62
CA PHE A 92 -13.69 -16.51 16.64
C PHE A 92 -14.57 -17.62 17.23
N SER A 93 -15.74 -17.88 16.63
CA SER A 93 -16.77 -18.79 17.14
C SER A 93 -17.03 -19.99 16.24
N THR A 94 -16.71 -19.87 14.95
CA THR A 94 -16.91 -20.93 13.96
C THR A 94 -15.69 -21.85 13.86
N THR A 95 -15.96 -23.15 13.76
CA THR A 95 -14.98 -24.18 13.39
C THR A 95 -15.20 -24.56 11.94
N TRP A 96 -14.23 -24.33 11.08
CA TRP A 96 -14.28 -24.76 9.68
C TRP A 96 -13.69 -26.15 9.52
N THR A 97 -14.23 -26.96 8.61
CA THR A 97 -13.82 -28.36 8.42
C THR A 97 -13.72 -28.69 6.94
N TYR A 98 -12.67 -29.39 6.55
CA TYR A 98 -12.51 -29.97 5.22
C TYR A 98 -11.78 -31.30 5.28
N ASP A 99 -11.92 -32.09 4.22
CA ASP A 99 -11.19 -33.35 4.04
C ASP A 99 -10.12 -33.15 2.95
N LEU A 100 -8.96 -33.80 3.10
CA LEU A 100 -7.99 -33.85 2.01
C LEU A 100 -8.58 -34.58 0.81
N SER A 101 -8.33 -34.07 -0.39
CA SER A 101 -8.83 -34.69 -1.63
C SER A 101 -8.22 -36.05 -1.93
N GLU A 102 -7.03 -36.31 -1.38
CA GLU A 102 -6.29 -37.57 -1.55
C GLU A 102 -6.09 -38.26 -0.20
N GLN A 103 -6.19 -39.59 -0.21
CA GLN A 103 -5.85 -40.39 0.96
C GLN A 103 -4.34 -40.44 1.18
N ILE A 104 -3.90 -40.14 2.40
CA ILE A 104 -2.50 -40.28 2.80
C ILE A 104 -2.34 -41.60 3.53
N ASN A 105 -1.47 -42.48 3.02
CA ASN A 105 -1.26 -43.84 3.56
C ASN A 105 -2.54 -44.70 3.68
N ASN A 106 -3.52 -44.49 2.79
CA ASN A 106 -4.85 -45.13 2.80
C ASN A 106 -5.76 -44.72 3.98
N HIS A 107 -5.47 -43.60 4.63
CA HIS A 107 -6.35 -42.98 5.62
C HIS A 107 -6.97 -41.72 5.03
N ASP A 108 -8.27 -41.53 5.29
CA ASP A 108 -8.94 -40.26 5.09
C ASP A 108 -8.51 -39.33 6.23
N THR A 109 -8.15 -38.08 5.89
CA THR A 109 -7.74 -37.07 6.87
C THR A 109 -8.76 -35.94 6.88
N THR A 110 -9.37 -35.71 8.03
CA THR A 110 -10.29 -34.58 8.28
C THR A 110 -9.57 -33.51 9.08
N ILE A 111 -9.59 -32.28 8.58
CA ILE A 111 -8.96 -31.11 9.19
C ILE A 111 -10.03 -30.16 9.68
N THR A 112 -9.83 -29.60 10.88
CA THR A 112 -10.61 -28.47 11.38
C THR A 112 -9.71 -27.28 11.69
N ILE A 113 -10.14 -26.07 11.35
CA ILE A 113 -9.44 -24.81 11.63
C ILE A 113 -10.37 -23.90 12.44
N GLU A 114 -9.84 -23.23 13.46
CA GLU A 114 -10.54 -22.25 14.32
C GLU A 114 -9.65 -21.01 14.51
N ASN A 115 -10.23 -19.82 14.44
CA ASN A 115 -9.56 -18.60 14.88
C ASN A 115 -9.61 -18.53 16.42
N VAL A 116 -8.46 -18.37 17.06
CA VAL A 116 -8.35 -18.37 18.53
C VAL A 116 -8.45 -16.95 19.07
N TRP A 117 -9.46 -16.70 19.91
CA TRP A 117 -9.54 -15.47 20.69
C TRP A 117 -8.56 -15.52 21.86
N ILE A 118 -7.52 -14.67 21.80
CA ILE A 118 -6.42 -14.62 22.77
C ILE A 118 -6.67 -13.68 23.96
N PRO A 119 -7.36 -12.53 23.83
CA PRO A 119 -7.61 -11.65 24.96
C PRO A 119 -8.29 -12.37 26.12
N LYS A 120 -7.59 -12.44 27.26
CA LYS A 120 -8.05 -13.16 28.45
C LYS A 120 -9.04 -12.32 29.25
N ASP A 121 -10.05 -13.01 29.81
CA ASP A 121 -11.13 -12.41 30.62
C ASP A 121 -11.99 -11.39 29.84
N VAL A 122 -11.88 -11.40 28.51
CA VAL A 122 -12.71 -10.65 27.56
C VAL A 122 -13.49 -11.64 26.72
N ALA A 123 -14.80 -11.42 26.58
CA ALA A 123 -15.60 -12.25 25.69
C ALA A 123 -15.20 -11.96 24.22
N PRO A 124 -15.11 -12.99 23.35
CA PRO A 124 -14.91 -12.77 21.93
C PRO A 124 -16.02 -11.88 21.38
N LEU A 125 -15.63 -10.90 20.58
CA LEU A 125 -16.55 -10.06 19.83
C LEU A 125 -17.19 -10.87 18.69
N ASN A 126 -18.36 -10.45 18.23
CA ASN A 126 -18.86 -10.97 16.96
C ASN A 126 -18.06 -10.38 15.79
N ALA A 127 -18.08 -11.06 14.63
CA ALA A 127 -17.24 -10.69 13.49
C ALA A 127 -17.47 -9.26 13.00
N THR A 128 -18.70 -8.74 13.05
CA THR A 128 -19.01 -7.35 12.66
C THR A 128 -18.43 -6.35 13.65
N GLU A 129 -18.65 -6.54 14.95
CA GLU A 129 -18.09 -5.65 15.98
C GLU A 129 -16.56 -5.63 15.96
N ALA A 130 -15.93 -6.80 15.78
CA ALA A 130 -14.48 -6.90 15.67
C ALA A 130 -13.94 -6.15 14.43
N ARG A 131 -14.64 -6.27 13.30
CA ARG A 131 -14.30 -5.56 12.07
C ARG A 131 -14.41 -4.06 12.23
N ASP A 132 -15.53 -3.57 12.78
CA ASP A 132 -15.78 -2.13 12.96
C ASP A 132 -14.69 -1.48 13.84
N ILE A 133 -14.30 -2.15 14.94
CA ILE A 133 -13.24 -1.67 15.83
C ILE A 133 -11.90 -1.62 15.10
N ILE A 134 -11.50 -2.69 14.42
CA ILE A 134 -10.19 -2.79 13.78
C ILE A 134 -10.09 -1.85 12.57
N GLU A 135 -11.11 -1.80 11.72
CA GLU A 135 -11.12 -0.98 10.50
C GLU A 135 -11.27 0.52 10.80
N SER A 136 -11.77 0.90 11.99
CA SER A 136 -11.77 2.30 12.43
C SER A 136 -10.38 2.92 12.49
N ASN A 137 -9.34 2.09 12.71
CA ASN A 137 -7.95 2.50 13.00
C ASN A 137 -7.82 3.53 14.15
N LYS A 138 -8.86 3.73 14.96
CA LYS A 138 -8.92 4.78 15.98
C LYS A 138 -7.98 4.47 17.15
N LEU A 139 -7.95 3.22 17.59
CA LEU A 139 -6.99 2.72 18.57
C LEU A 139 -6.29 1.49 18.01
N MET A 140 -4.98 1.56 17.88
CA MET A 140 -4.15 0.49 17.33
C MET A 140 -3.19 0.00 18.40
N VAL A 141 -3.15 -1.33 18.58
CA VAL A 141 -2.16 -2.02 19.39
C VAL A 141 -1.36 -2.91 18.45
N ALA A 142 -0.04 -2.78 18.48
CA ALA A 142 0.90 -3.59 17.72
C ALA A 142 2.07 -4.00 18.61
N GLY A 143 2.56 -5.22 18.45
CA GLY A 143 3.66 -5.76 19.23
C GLY A 143 4.85 -6.15 18.36
N THR A 144 6.05 -5.76 18.78
CA THR A 144 7.31 -6.09 18.09
C THR A 144 8.39 -6.52 19.08
N ALA A 145 9.35 -7.32 18.62
CA ALA A 145 10.46 -7.80 19.43
C ALA A 145 11.77 -7.15 18.91
N PRO A 146 12.13 -5.94 19.38
CA PRO A 146 13.29 -5.20 18.86
C PRO A 146 14.64 -5.87 19.17
N GLY A 147 14.65 -6.96 19.95
CA GLY A 147 15.83 -7.75 20.25
C GLY A 147 15.48 -9.13 20.77
N GLU A 148 16.48 -9.99 20.93
CA GLU A 148 16.29 -11.40 21.34
C GLU A 148 15.65 -11.60 22.73
N THR A 149 15.61 -10.55 23.55
CA THR A 149 15.13 -10.61 24.95
C THR A 149 14.20 -9.46 25.32
N SER A 150 13.83 -8.60 24.37
CA SER A 150 13.03 -7.41 24.62
C SER A 150 11.81 -7.40 23.71
N TYR A 151 10.69 -7.00 24.26
CA TYR A 151 9.44 -6.84 23.52
C TYR A 151 8.89 -5.43 23.75
N GLN A 152 8.25 -4.88 22.73
CA GLN A 152 7.65 -3.56 22.72
C GLN A 152 6.21 -3.68 22.23
N ILE A 153 5.28 -3.12 23.00
CA ILE A 153 3.89 -2.92 22.60
C ILE A 153 3.75 -1.44 22.28
N LYS A 154 3.51 -1.14 21.00
CA LYS A 154 3.24 0.21 20.52
C LYS A 154 1.73 0.42 20.44
N ILE A 155 1.27 1.50 21.07
CA ILE A 155 -0.14 1.88 21.08
C ILE A 155 -0.29 3.24 20.40
N SER A 156 -1.15 3.33 19.39
CA SER A 156 -1.45 4.57 18.67
C SER A 156 -2.94 4.90 18.80
N PHE A 157 -3.27 6.11 19.23
CA PHE A 157 -4.64 6.60 19.37
C PHE A 157 -4.86 7.86 18.52
N TYR A 158 -5.86 7.80 17.64
CA TYR A 158 -6.33 8.91 16.81
C TYR A 158 -7.62 9.45 17.41
N PRO A 159 -7.58 10.47 18.29
CA PRO A 159 -8.79 11.01 18.90
C PRO A 159 -9.71 11.64 17.84
N GLY A 160 -11.02 11.44 17.99
CA GLY A 160 -12.01 12.29 17.33
C GLY A 160 -12.04 13.69 17.97
N GLU A 161 -12.73 14.62 17.31
CA GLU A 161 -12.89 15.99 17.83
C GLU A 161 -13.52 15.97 19.23
N GLY A 162 -12.76 16.44 20.23
CA GLY A 162 -13.20 16.51 21.62
C GLY A 162 -12.97 15.24 22.44
N GLU A 163 -12.32 14.22 21.87
CA GLU A 163 -11.98 12.95 22.54
C GLU A 163 -10.50 12.88 22.99
N GLU A 164 -9.73 13.97 22.85
CA GLU A 164 -8.28 13.99 23.09
C GLU A 164 -7.92 13.58 24.53
N ASP A 165 -8.78 13.88 25.49
CA ASP A 165 -8.57 13.55 26.91
C ASP A 165 -9.51 12.42 27.41
N ASP A 166 -10.31 11.83 26.52
CA ASP A 166 -11.41 10.94 26.90
C ASP A 166 -10.99 9.47 27.00
N LEU A 167 -9.92 9.04 26.32
CA LEU A 167 -9.50 7.64 26.31
C LEU A 167 -8.92 7.22 27.66
N MET A 168 -9.59 6.30 28.34
CA MET A 168 -9.16 5.71 29.60
C MET A 168 -8.73 4.26 29.39
N VAL A 169 -7.59 3.86 29.93
CA VAL A 169 -7.07 2.49 29.86
C VAL A 169 -7.49 1.72 31.11
N GLU A 170 -8.18 0.60 30.91
CA GLU A 170 -8.63 -0.31 31.98
C GLU A 170 -7.62 -1.43 32.22
N SER A 171 -7.11 -2.02 31.13
CA SER A 171 -6.02 -3.00 31.21
C SER A 171 -5.23 -3.07 29.91
N LEU A 172 -3.97 -3.51 30.03
CA LEU A 172 -3.10 -3.86 28.92
C LEU A 172 -2.67 -5.31 29.12
N GLY A 173 -2.76 -6.12 28.09
CA GLY A 173 -2.38 -7.52 28.14
C GLY A 173 -1.50 -7.94 26.97
N ILE A 174 -0.73 -8.98 27.19
CA ILE A 174 0.02 -9.68 26.15
C ILE A 174 0.03 -11.18 26.40
N TRP A 175 -0.08 -11.93 25.32
CA TRP A 175 0.10 -13.37 25.28
C TRP A 175 1.44 -13.70 24.62
N LEU A 176 2.29 -14.42 25.34
CA LEU A 176 3.56 -14.95 24.87
C LEU A 176 3.41 -16.44 24.52
N PRO A 177 3.89 -16.89 23.34
CA PRO A 177 3.80 -18.28 22.94
C PRO A 177 4.67 -19.20 23.81
N LEU A 178 4.46 -20.51 23.66
CA LEU A 178 5.20 -21.52 24.43
C LEU A 178 6.71 -21.40 24.18
N GLY A 179 7.48 -21.43 25.27
CA GLY A 179 8.94 -21.28 25.23
C GLY A 179 9.41 -19.85 25.50
N TYR A 180 8.49 -18.89 25.55
CA TYR A 180 8.75 -17.52 25.96
C TYR A 180 8.15 -17.26 27.34
N ASN A 181 8.89 -16.58 28.21
CA ASN A 181 8.40 -16.21 29.54
C ASN A 181 8.82 -14.79 29.88
N TYR A 182 7.87 -14.01 30.36
CA TYR A 182 8.04 -12.68 30.90
C TYR A 182 9.02 -12.63 32.07
N VAL A 183 9.89 -11.62 32.08
CA VAL A 183 10.80 -11.33 33.19
C VAL A 183 10.10 -10.37 34.15
N THR A 184 9.76 -10.85 35.35
CA THR A 184 9.07 -10.04 36.37
C THR A 184 9.86 -8.77 36.74
N GLY A 185 9.19 -7.61 36.75
CA GLY A 185 9.80 -6.33 37.10
C GLY A 185 10.58 -5.67 35.96
N SER A 186 10.49 -6.21 34.74
CA SER A 186 11.19 -5.65 33.57
C SER A 186 10.37 -4.62 32.81
N GLY A 187 9.06 -4.52 33.07
CA GLY A 187 8.18 -3.62 32.34
C GLY A 187 8.40 -2.16 32.72
N ASN A 188 8.37 -1.25 31.75
CA ASN A 188 8.38 0.19 32.05
C ASN A 188 7.13 0.66 32.81
N LEU A 189 6.03 -0.08 32.74
CA LEU A 189 4.82 0.09 33.57
C LEU A 189 5.03 -0.26 35.06
N GLU A 190 6.13 -0.95 35.40
CA GLU A 190 6.50 -1.31 36.77
C GLU A 190 7.62 -0.42 37.34
N ALA A 191 8.13 0.54 36.56
CA ALA A 191 9.37 1.25 36.90
C ALA A 191 9.23 2.20 38.08
N ASN A 192 8.10 2.90 38.20
CA ASN A 192 7.91 3.94 39.21
C ASN A 192 6.53 3.84 39.88
N PRO A 193 6.47 3.42 41.16
CA PRO A 193 5.23 3.28 41.92
C PRO A 193 4.43 4.57 42.17
N LEU A 194 4.93 5.73 41.75
CA LEU A 194 4.25 7.02 41.89
C LEU A 194 3.51 7.46 40.63
N ASP A 195 3.72 6.78 39.49
CA ASP A 195 3.05 7.11 38.25
C ASP A 195 1.62 6.54 38.25
N ASP A 196 0.68 7.27 37.67
CA ASP A 196 -0.74 6.88 37.67
C ASP A 196 -0.98 5.57 36.90
N TYR A 197 -0.15 5.29 35.90
CA TYR A 197 -0.14 4.05 35.12
C TYR A 197 0.68 2.92 35.76
N TYR A 198 1.20 3.09 36.99
CA TYR A 198 1.96 2.02 37.63
C TYR A 198 1.08 0.79 37.88
N SER A 199 1.50 -0.36 37.34
CA SER A 199 0.81 -1.63 37.56
C SER A 199 1.80 -2.79 37.62
N VAL A 200 1.58 -3.71 38.56
CA VAL A 200 2.34 -4.98 38.64
C VAL A 200 1.48 -6.04 37.95
N PRO A 201 1.99 -6.71 36.90
CA PRO A 201 1.15 -7.57 36.10
C PRO A 201 0.81 -8.89 36.80
N VAL A 202 -0.36 -9.44 36.44
CA VAL A 202 -0.72 -10.82 36.72
C VAL A 202 -0.16 -11.70 35.61
N VAL A 203 0.66 -12.69 35.98
CA VAL A 203 1.28 -13.63 35.03
C VAL A 203 0.73 -15.04 35.27
N GLU A 204 0.15 -15.64 34.24
CA GLU A 204 -0.41 -17.00 34.33
C GLU A 204 -0.34 -17.76 32.98
N SER A 205 -0.74 -19.03 32.98
CA SER A 205 -0.82 -19.84 31.75
C SER A 205 -2.16 -19.64 31.05
N HIS A 206 -2.15 -19.39 29.73
CA HIS A 206 -3.35 -19.19 28.94
C HIS A 206 -3.14 -19.67 27.49
N ALA A 207 -4.12 -20.35 26.90
CA ALA A 207 -4.09 -20.81 25.50
C ALA A 207 -2.76 -21.48 25.06
N GLY A 208 -2.14 -22.28 25.93
CA GLY A 208 -0.86 -22.95 25.65
C GLY A 208 0.41 -22.09 25.81
N GLY A 209 0.26 -20.80 26.07
CA GLY A 209 1.33 -19.84 26.33
C GLY A 209 1.30 -19.25 27.74
N GLN A 210 1.98 -18.12 27.90
CA GLN A 210 1.97 -17.30 29.12
C GLN A 210 1.27 -15.97 28.83
N VAL A 211 0.35 -15.57 29.70
CA VAL A 211 -0.32 -14.29 29.62
C VAL A 211 0.22 -13.36 30.70
N VAL A 212 0.36 -12.08 30.36
CA VAL A 212 0.79 -11.01 31.25
C VAL A 212 -0.26 -9.90 31.14
N VAL A 213 -0.89 -9.53 32.25
CA VAL A 213 -1.96 -8.52 32.26
C VAL A 213 -1.66 -7.45 33.31
N TRP A 214 -1.52 -6.21 32.87
CA TRP A 214 -1.46 -5.02 33.70
C TRP A 214 -2.86 -4.44 33.84
N ASP A 215 -3.43 -4.50 35.04
CA ASP A 215 -4.72 -3.90 35.35
C ASP A 215 -4.53 -2.48 35.88
N PHE A 216 -5.39 -1.56 35.45
CA PHE A 216 -5.40 -0.16 35.85
C PHE A 216 -6.75 0.20 36.48
N ALA A 217 -6.76 1.27 37.28
CA ALA A 217 -7.99 1.80 37.86
C ALA A 217 -8.62 2.87 36.94
N SER A 218 -8.69 2.60 35.64
CA SER A 218 -9.11 3.55 34.59
C SER A 218 -8.20 4.79 34.53
N VAL A 219 -7.09 4.69 33.78
CA VAL A 219 -6.05 5.74 33.73
C VAL A 219 -6.09 6.44 32.37
N PRO A 220 -6.02 7.78 32.29
CA PRO A 220 -5.98 8.49 31.01
C PRO A 220 -4.81 8.03 30.14
N PHE A 221 -5.04 7.81 28.84
CA PHE A 221 -3.99 7.37 27.92
C PHE A 221 -2.83 8.36 27.82
N GLU A 222 -3.09 9.67 27.92
CA GLU A 222 -2.05 10.72 27.96
C GLU A 222 -1.05 10.57 29.12
N SER A 223 -1.42 9.82 30.17
CA SER A 223 -0.52 9.56 31.30
C SER A 223 0.49 8.46 31.00
N PHE A 224 0.26 7.61 29.98
CA PHE A 224 1.12 6.47 29.69
C PHE A 224 2.53 6.88 29.25
N PRO A 225 3.54 5.99 29.40
CA PRO A 225 4.92 6.29 29.01
C PRO A 225 5.04 6.77 27.57
N GLY A 226 5.60 7.97 27.38
CA GLY A 226 5.84 8.55 26.06
C GLY A 226 4.63 9.21 25.38
N ALA A 227 3.42 9.04 25.93
CA ALA A 227 2.22 9.66 25.36
C ALA A 227 2.33 11.19 25.39
N ASN A 228 2.09 11.81 24.24
CA ASN A 228 2.03 13.26 24.10
C ASN A 228 0.60 13.66 23.69
N PRO A 229 -0.19 14.31 24.56
CA PRO A 229 -1.58 14.67 24.26
C PRO A 229 -1.70 15.69 23.12
N LEU A 230 -0.61 16.37 22.74
CA LEU A 230 -0.58 17.30 21.62
C LEU A 230 -0.23 16.62 20.28
N ALA A 231 0.12 15.34 20.28
CA ALA A 231 0.43 14.58 19.07
C ALA A 231 -0.82 13.88 18.54
N VAL A 232 -0.96 13.85 17.21
CA VAL A 232 -1.99 13.07 16.52
C VAL A 232 -1.26 12.22 15.46
N PRO A 233 -1.21 10.88 15.62
CA PRO A 233 -1.75 10.11 16.74
C PRO A 233 -0.98 10.35 18.05
N MET A 234 -1.66 10.14 19.18
CA MET A 234 -0.98 9.95 20.46
C MET A 234 -0.35 8.56 20.48
N VAL A 235 0.94 8.48 20.79
CA VAL A 235 1.69 7.21 20.77
C VAL A 235 2.27 6.91 22.14
N SER A 236 2.14 5.67 22.60
CA SER A 236 2.81 5.15 23.80
C SER A 236 3.56 3.86 23.49
N ASP A 237 4.75 3.73 24.05
CA ASP A 237 5.60 2.55 23.96
C ASP A 237 5.73 1.86 25.31
N VAL A 238 5.19 0.65 25.40
CA VAL A 238 5.33 -0.22 26.58
C VAL A 238 6.39 -1.27 26.27
N THR A 239 7.45 -1.31 27.08
CA THR A 239 8.58 -2.21 26.86
C THR A 239 8.79 -3.13 28.05
N PHE A 240 9.22 -4.36 27.79
CA PHE A 240 9.58 -5.34 28.82
C PHE A 240 10.58 -6.39 28.30
N GLU A 241 11.15 -7.20 29.21
CA GLU A 241 12.06 -8.29 28.86
C GLU A 241 11.37 -9.67 28.93
N PHE A 242 11.79 -10.59 28.06
CA PHE A 242 11.40 -11.99 28.10
C PHE A 242 12.61 -12.93 28.04
N THR A 243 12.42 -14.15 28.51
CA THR A 243 13.33 -15.27 28.32
C THR A 243 12.80 -16.18 27.23
N SER A 244 13.67 -16.71 26.38
CA SER A 244 13.31 -17.65 25.33
C SER A 244 14.07 -18.97 25.49
N THR A 245 13.38 -20.09 25.29
CA THR A 245 14.01 -21.41 25.08
C THR A 245 14.34 -21.67 23.61
N GLN A 246 13.94 -20.78 22.71
CA GLN A 246 14.13 -20.87 21.26
C GLN A 246 15.19 -19.84 20.84
N THR A 247 16.37 -20.29 20.38
CA THR A 247 17.46 -19.39 20.00
C THR A 247 17.20 -18.73 18.65
N GLY A 248 17.25 -17.39 18.59
CA GLY A 248 17.20 -16.62 17.34
C GLY A 248 15.81 -16.49 16.70
N ILE A 249 14.74 -16.74 17.47
CA ILE A 249 13.35 -16.61 16.99
C ILE A 249 12.62 -15.62 17.91
N SER A 250 11.97 -14.62 17.33
CA SER A 250 11.10 -13.67 18.04
C SER A 250 9.73 -14.29 18.34
N PRO A 251 9.09 -13.95 19.48
CA PRO A 251 7.77 -14.47 19.79
C PRO A 251 6.69 -13.86 18.87
N ALA A 252 5.85 -14.71 18.26
CA ALA A 252 4.58 -14.31 17.68
C ALA A 252 3.54 -14.07 18.80
N ALA A 253 3.70 -12.95 19.50
CA ALA A 253 2.88 -12.56 20.63
C ALA A 253 1.70 -11.68 20.20
N ILE A 254 0.62 -11.71 20.98
CA ILE A 254 -0.58 -10.90 20.71
C ILE A 254 -0.83 -10.01 21.91
N SER A 255 -0.82 -8.70 21.67
CA SER A 255 -1.10 -7.67 22.67
C SER A 255 -2.53 -7.15 22.53
N TRP A 256 -3.14 -6.71 23.63
CA TRP A 256 -4.45 -6.05 23.59
C TRP A 256 -4.58 -5.02 24.71
N MET A 257 -5.49 -4.08 24.51
CA MET A 257 -5.82 -3.02 25.44
C MET A 257 -7.33 -2.94 25.62
N LEU A 258 -7.80 -2.98 26.86
CA LEU A 258 -9.18 -2.65 27.23
C LEU A 258 -9.27 -1.19 27.59
N THR A 259 -10.30 -0.51 27.09
CA THR A 259 -10.48 0.93 27.32
C THR A 259 -11.90 1.29 27.75
N SER A 260 -12.04 2.53 28.22
CA SER A 260 -13.30 3.19 28.45
C SER A 260 -13.21 4.68 28.09
N GLY A 261 -14.30 5.42 28.29
CA GLY A 261 -14.41 6.85 27.93
C GLY A 261 -14.77 7.09 26.46
N VAL A 262 -14.14 6.36 25.54
CA VAL A 262 -14.42 6.42 24.10
C VAL A 262 -15.25 5.19 23.67
N SER A 263 -16.48 5.40 23.20
CA SER A 263 -17.49 4.32 23.11
C SER A 263 -17.30 3.31 21.98
N ASP A 264 -16.58 3.68 20.92
CA ASP A 264 -16.38 2.89 19.70
C ASP A 264 -15.09 2.05 19.72
N VAL A 265 -14.27 2.15 20.78
CA VAL A 265 -13.02 1.35 20.93
C VAL A 265 -12.89 0.66 22.29
N PRO A 266 -13.90 -0.09 22.78
CA PRO A 266 -13.87 -0.71 24.12
C PRO A 266 -12.72 -1.73 24.31
N ILE A 267 -12.19 -2.24 23.22
CA ILE A 267 -10.98 -3.06 23.16
C ILE A 267 -10.25 -2.75 21.85
N SER A 268 -8.93 -2.83 21.86
CA SER A 268 -8.13 -2.97 20.64
C SER A 268 -7.09 -4.06 20.87
N TRP A 269 -6.71 -4.78 19.83
CA TRP A 269 -5.71 -5.84 19.90
C TRP A 269 -4.84 -5.86 18.65
N ASP A 270 -3.73 -6.56 18.79
CA ASP A 270 -2.83 -6.89 17.70
C ASP A 270 -3.51 -7.89 16.77
N ILE A 271 -4.19 -7.37 15.74
CA ILE A 271 -4.82 -8.17 14.67
C ILE A 271 -3.79 -8.65 13.64
N ASP A 272 -2.60 -8.07 13.68
CA ASP A 272 -1.53 -8.34 12.75
C ASP A 272 -1.07 -9.77 13.01
N THR A 273 -1.03 -10.22 14.27
CA THR A 273 -0.86 -11.63 14.60
C THR A 273 -2.20 -12.33 14.86
N ARG A 274 -2.54 -13.32 14.02
CA ARG A 274 -3.68 -14.23 14.23
C ARG A 274 -3.22 -15.61 14.68
N MET A 275 -3.91 -16.15 15.67
CA MET A 275 -3.67 -17.50 16.15
C MET A 275 -4.74 -18.45 15.61
N PHE A 276 -4.30 -19.55 15.03
CA PHE A 276 -5.15 -20.62 14.51
C PHE A 276 -4.97 -21.86 15.36
N ARG A 277 -6.08 -22.52 15.67
CA ARG A 277 -6.10 -23.87 16.22
C ARG A 277 -6.49 -24.83 15.11
N ILE A 278 -5.62 -25.78 14.84
CA ILE A 278 -5.76 -26.77 13.77
C ILE A 278 -5.90 -28.13 14.44
N THR A 279 -6.90 -28.91 14.05
CA THR A 279 -7.01 -30.31 14.45
C THR A 279 -7.06 -31.19 13.21
N SER A 280 -6.24 -32.22 13.14
CA SER A 280 -6.20 -33.17 12.04
C SER A 280 -6.43 -34.59 12.58
N VAL A 281 -7.41 -35.28 12.01
CA VAL A 281 -7.84 -36.61 12.43
C VAL A 281 -7.65 -37.59 11.27
N ALA A 282 -6.89 -38.65 11.51
CA ALA A 282 -6.73 -39.78 10.60
C ALA A 282 -6.87 -41.10 11.39
N GLY A 283 -7.89 -41.90 11.08
CA GLY A 283 -8.21 -43.11 11.84
C GLY A 283 -8.61 -42.80 13.29
N ASP A 284 -7.85 -43.35 14.26
CA ASP A 284 -8.04 -43.02 15.70
C ASP A 284 -7.02 -41.99 16.22
N THR A 285 -6.16 -41.46 15.34
CA THR A 285 -5.10 -40.53 15.71
C THR A 285 -5.55 -39.10 15.47
N GLU A 286 -5.44 -38.26 16.50
CA GLU A 286 -5.75 -36.83 16.47
C GLU A 286 -4.49 -36.02 16.81
N ILE A 287 -4.12 -35.09 15.93
CA ILE A 287 -3.08 -34.10 16.17
C ILE A 287 -3.76 -32.74 16.29
N GLU A 288 -3.48 -32.03 17.39
CA GLU A 288 -3.86 -30.64 17.58
C GLU A 288 -2.61 -29.77 17.43
N ALA A 289 -2.66 -28.73 16.62
CA ALA A 289 -1.58 -27.77 16.45
C ALA A 289 -2.07 -26.33 16.58
N TYR A 290 -1.19 -25.45 17.06
CA TYR A 290 -1.40 -24.01 17.04
C TYR A 290 -0.41 -23.38 16.08
N SER A 291 -0.91 -22.52 15.19
CA SER A 291 -0.09 -21.78 14.23
C SER A 291 -0.43 -20.30 14.33
N ALA A 292 0.59 -19.47 14.39
CA ALA A 292 0.43 -18.03 14.25
C ALA A 292 0.63 -17.64 12.79
N LYS A 293 -0.23 -16.76 12.28
CA LYS A 293 0.02 -16.02 11.05
C LYS A 293 0.11 -14.55 11.39
N CYS A 294 1.24 -13.94 11.09
CA CYS A 294 1.34 -12.49 11.11
C CYS A 294 0.98 -11.98 9.70
N GLU A 295 0.04 -11.05 9.63
CA GLU A 295 -0.44 -10.39 8.43
C GLU A 295 -0.31 -8.88 8.62
N LEU A 296 -0.14 -8.18 7.50
CA LEU A 296 -0.04 -6.74 7.50
C LEU A 296 -1.38 -6.11 7.83
N ARG A 297 -1.42 -5.22 8.81
CA ARG A 297 -2.56 -4.30 8.91
C ARG A 297 -2.54 -3.37 7.70
N LYS A 298 -3.66 -3.32 6.99
CA LYS A 298 -3.88 -2.28 6.00
C LYS A 298 -4.04 -0.95 6.74
N MET A 299 -3.04 -0.08 6.64
CA MET A 299 -3.12 1.26 7.21
C MET A 299 -3.69 2.23 6.18
N GLY A 300 -4.85 2.83 6.46
CA GLY A 300 -5.48 3.81 5.58
C GLY A 300 -5.64 3.31 4.13
N ALA A 301 -5.11 4.07 3.18
CA ALA A 301 -5.15 3.76 1.75
C ALA A 301 -4.06 2.77 1.28
N ALA A 302 -3.18 2.29 2.18
CA ALA A 302 -2.05 1.46 1.79
C ALA A 302 -2.47 0.15 1.12
N ILE A 303 -1.71 -0.29 0.12
CA ILE A 303 -1.89 -1.57 -0.56
C ILE A 303 -0.78 -2.51 -0.06
N ALA A 304 -1.16 -3.68 0.44
CA ALA A 304 -0.20 -4.68 0.90
C ALA A 304 0.33 -5.51 -0.28
N GLY A 305 1.65 -5.63 -0.37
CA GLY A 305 2.34 -6.39 -1.40
C GLY A 305 3.61 -5.69 -1.86
N ASP A 306 4.47 -6.45 -2.53
CA ASP A 306 5.51 -5.87 -3.38
C ASP A 306 4.89 -5.36 -4.67
N TYR A 307 5.63 -4.56 -5.42
CA TYR A 307 5.14 -4.03 -6.68
C TYR A 307 6.21 -3.97 -7.76
N ARG A 308 5.73 -3.91 -8.99
CA ARG A 308 6.49 -3.55 -10.17
C ARG A 308 5.72 -2.49 -10.94
N ALA A 309 6.31 -1.32 -11.11
CA ALA A 309 5.86 -0.33 -12.08
C ALA A 309 6.69 -0.49 -13.36
N ILE A 310 6.00 -0.55 -14.49
CA ILE A 310 6.57 -0.53 -15.84
C ILE A 310 5.74 0.39 -16.72
N GLY A 311 6.23 0.69 -17.91
CA GLY A 311 5.48 1.41 -18.92
C GLY A 311 6.38 1.78 -20.06
N ASN A 312 5.89 2.62 -20.94
CA ASN A 312 6.67 3.11 -22.07
C ASN A 312 6.07 4.41 -22.63
N SER A 313 6.90 5.16 -23.35
CA SER A 313 6.42 6.27 -24.15
C SER A 313 5.61 5.75 -25.34
N LEU A 314 4.63 6.54 -25.77
CA LEU A 314 3.92 6.40 -27.04
C LEU A 314 4.30 7.51 -28.01
N MET A 315 5.25 8.38 -27.66
CA MET A 315 5.67 9.49 -28.50
C MET A 315 7.19 9.59 -28.57
N ILE A 316 7.73 9.66 -29.79
CA ILE A 316 9.18 9.67 -30.01
C ILE A 316 9.60 10.90 -30.81
N ASP A 317 10.85 11.31 -30.63
CA ASP A 317 11.52 12.26 -31.53
C ASP A 317 12.12 11.50 -32.73
N THR A 318 11.66 11.84 -33.93
CA THR A 318 12.23 11.32 -35.18
C THR A 318 12.99 12.36 -36.00
N VAL A 319 12.93 13.64 -35.61
CA VAL A 319 13.54 14.76 -36.31
C VAL A 319 14.44 15.53 -35.35
N PRO A 320 15.77 15.34 -35.45
CA PRO A 320 16.71 16.05 -34.59
C PRO A 320 16.54 17.56 -34.71
N ASP A 321 16.08 18.18 -33.62
CA ASP A 321 15.97 19.61 -33.48
C ASP A 321 16.79 20.10 -32.28
N SER A 322 16.47 21.25 -31.70
CA SER A 322 17.24 21.83 -30.58
C SER A 322 16.52 21.75 -29.25
N TYR A 323 15.30 21.24 -29.26
CA TYR A 323 14.38 21.07 -28.15
C TYR A 323 13.91 19.60 -28.08
N ASP A 324 14.53 18.70 -28.87
CA ASP A 324 14.26 17.26 -28.94
C ASP A 324 12.74 16.92 -28.91
N ILE A 325 11.97 17.67 -29.72
CA ILE A 325 10.50 17.67 -29.73
C ILE A 325 9.98 16.31 -30.20
N ARG A 326 8.99 15.78 -29.46
CA ARG A 326 8.31 14.56 -29.87
C ARG A 326 7.35 14.83 -31.02
N ASP A 327 7.64 14.23 -32.17
CA ASP A 327 6.98 14.55 -33.44
C ASP A 327 6.25 13.35 -34.09
N GLU A 328 6.45 12.13 -33.57
CA GLU A 328 5.75 10.92 -34.01
C GLU A 328 5.02 10.24 -32.83
N LEU A 329 3.68 10.19 -32.91
CA LEU A 329 2.83 9.37 -32.04
C LEU A 329 2.80 7.92 -32.55
N LEU A 330 3.25 6.99 -31.73
CA LEU A 330 3.26 5.56 -32.00
C LEU A 330 1.85 4.97 -31.91
N ALA A 331 1.57 3.98 -32.76
CA ALA A 331 0.29 3.27 -32.71
C ALA A 331 0.14 2.43 -31.42
N GLU A 332 1.26 1.88 -30.93
CA GLU A 332 1.38 1.13 -29.68
C GLU A 332 2.85 1.03 -29.25
N SER A 333 3.09 0.83 -27.96
CA SER A 333 4.40 0.51 -27.39
C SER A 333 4.27 -0.58 -26.31
N ASP A 334 5.36 -1.27 -26.02
CA ASP A 334 5.37 -2.42 -25.11
C ASP A 334 6.43 -2.32 -24.01
N ALA A 335 6.18 -3.01 -22.90
CA ALA A 335 7.12 -3.20 -21.80
C ALA A 335 7.03 -4.62 -21.24
N GLU A 336 8.15 -5.16 -20.78
CA GLU A 336 8.27 -6.54 -20.32
C GLU A 336 8.52 -6.61 -18.81
N VAL A 337 7.81 -7.52 -18.14
CA VAL A 337 8.03 -7.89 -16.73
C VAL A 337 8.50 -9.34 -16.66
N THR A 338 9.70 -9.57 -16.12
CA THR A 338 10.30 -10.91 -15.99
C THR A 338 10.88 -11.20 -14.61
N ASP A 339 10.83 -10.23 -13.71
CA ASP A 339 11.51 -10.22 -12.43
C ASP A 339 10.58 -10.42 -11.22
N ILE A 340 9.28 -10.63 -11.43
CA ILE A 340 8.37 -11.03 -10.35
C ILE A 340 8.63 -12.51 -10.00
N PRO A 341 8.82 -12.90 -8.72
CA PRO A 341 9.09 -14.28 -8.34
C PRO A 341 8.02 -15.26 -8.86
N SER A 342 8.44 -16.47 -9.26
CA SER A 342 7.54 -17.47 -9.87
C SER A 342 6.44 -17.97 -8.92
N ASN A 343 6.64 -17.86 -7.61
CA ASN A 343 5.66 -18.24 -6.59
C ASN A 343 4.80 -17.06 -6.11
N SER A 344 4.78 -15.96 -6.86
CA SER A 344 3.97 -14.80 -6.54
C SER A 344 2.52 -14.98 -6.98
N ASP A 345 1.62 -14.25 -6.31
CA ASP A 345 0.25 -14.07 -6.72
C ASP A 345 -0.03 -12.57 -6.90
N VAL A 346 -0.63 -12.20 -8.04
CA VAL A 346 -1.03 -10.82 -8.31
C VAL A 346 -2.12 -10.45 -7.31
N ILE A 347 -1.96 -9.35 -6.60
CA ILE A 347 -2.97 -8.81 -5.68
C ILE A 347 -3.85 -7.81 -6.42
N ALA A 348 -3.21 -6.85 -7.09
CA ALA A 348 -3.85 -5.80 -7.87
C ALA A 348 -3.00 -5.41 -9.08
N ALA A 349 -3.62 -4.81 -10.10
CA ALA A 349 -2.90 -4.18 -11.20
C ALA A 349 -3.65 -2.93 -11.70
N TYR A 350 -2.92 -1.84 -11.86
CA TYR A 350 -3.48 -0.53 -12.25
C TYR A 350 -2.78 0.00 -13.49
N LEU A 351 -3.58 0.34 -14.50
CA LEU A 351 -3.09 0.91 -15.74
C LEU A 351 -3.42 2.40 -15.79
N TYR A 352 -2.38 3.19 -16.05
CA TYR A 352 -2.45 4.62 -16.33
C TYR A 352 -2.03 4.88 -17.77
N TRP A 353 -2.69 5.81 -18.45
CA TRP A 353 -2.21 6.40 -19.70
C TRP A 353 -2.52 7.89 -19.73
N SER A 354 -1.68 8.64 -20.42
CA SER A 354 -1.71 10.10 -20.38
C SER A 354 -1.17 10.65 -21.70
N GLY A 355 -1.64 11.83 -22.08
CA GLY A 355 -1.19 12.52 -23.27
C GLY A 355 -1.54 14.00 -23.25
N TRP A 356 -0.92 14.75 -24.16
CA TRP A 356 -1.12 16.18 -24.36
C TRP A 356 -1.88 16.49 -25.66
N PHE A 357 -2.66 17.57 -25.67
CA PHE A 357 -3.40 18.08 -26.82
C PHE A 357 -3.15 19.57 -27.01
N ALA A 358 -2.95 19.96 -28.27
CA ALA A 358 -2.67 21.32 -28.71
C ALA A 358 -3.94 22.19 -28.78
N GLU A 359 -5.13 21.57 -28.78
CA GLU A 359 -6.41 22.29 -28.85
C GLU A 359 -7.45 21.69 -27.88
N GLY A 360 -7.67 22.39 -26.77
CA GLY A 360 -8.78 22.26 -25.85
C GLY A 360 -9.84 23.33 -26.10
N THR A 361 -11.10 23.01 -25.81
CA THR A 361 -12.19 23.98 -25.96
C THR A 361 -12.49 24.65 -24.62
N ALA A 362 -11.85 25.78 -24.35
CA ALA A 362 -12.37 26.72 -23.36
C ALA A 362 -13.66 27.34 -23.91
N LEU A 363 -14.78 27.05 -23.26
CA LEU A 363 -16.08 27.61 -23.59
C LEU A 363 -16.32 28.85 -22.73
N PRO A 364 -16.20 30.07 -23.28
CA PRO A 364 -16.38 31.28 -22.50
C PRO A 364 -17.81 31.36 -21.97
N ILE A 365 -17.92 31.42 -20.64
CA ILE A 365 -19.16 31.74 -19.93
C ILE A 365 -19.36 33.26 -19.98
N TRP A 366 -18.26 34.00 -19.80
CA TRP A 366 -18.21 35.46 -19.87
C TRP A 366 -16.82 35.96 -20.25
N GLU A 367 -16.72 36.98 -21.08
CA GLU A 367 -15.45 37.58 -21.52
C GLU A 367 -15.55 39.11 -21.52
N ASP A 368 -14.43 39.79 -21.27
CA ASP A 368 -14.25 41.23 -21.39
C ASP A 368 -12.82 41.52 -21.89
N ASP A 369 -12.72 42.30 -22.97
CA ASP A 369 -11.44 42.71 -23.58
C ASP A 369 -10.73 43.82 -22.78
N CYS A 370 -11.19 44.12 -21.56
CA CYS A 370 -10.66 45.14 -20.67
C CYS A 370 -10.51 46.55 -21.28
N SER A 371 -11.17 46.82 -22.42
CA SER A 371 -11.06 48.09 -23.14
C SER A 371 -11.85 49.23 -22.50
N ASN A 372 -12.74 48.91 -21.55
CA ASN A 372 -13.55 49.87 -20.83
C ASN A 372 -14.13 49.28 -19.53
N PHE A 373 -14.52 50.14 -18.58
CA PHE A 373 -15.16 49.69 -17.32
C PHE A 373 -16.65 49.37 -17.45
N GLY A 374 -17.14 48.96 -18.63
CA GLY A 374 -18.56 48.69 -18.90
C GLY A 374 -19.14 47.66 -17.93
N ALA A 375 -18.44 46.54 -17.75
CA ALA A 375 -18.79 45.46 -16.83
C ALA A 375 -18.24 45.64 -15.41
N TRP A 376 -17.45 46.69 -15.15
CA TRP A 376 -16.66 46.84 -13.93
C TRP A 376 -16.99 48.09 -13.12
N ILE A 377 -16.89 47.99 -11.80
CA ILE A 377 -16.87 49.11 -10.86
C ILE A 377 -15.41 49.35 -10.50
N SER A 378 -14.79 50.38 -11.08
CA SER A 378 -13.39 50.70 -10.85
C SER A 378 -13.19 51.68 -9.69
N GLY A 379 -12.23 51.39 -8.83
CA GLY A 379 -11.65 52.34 -7.91
C GLY A 379 -10.78 53.36 -8.64
N SER A 380 -10.44 54.47 -7.97
CA SER A 380 -9.77 55.59 -8.63
C SER A 380 -8.32 55.35 -9.04
N VAL A 381 -7.72 54.21 -8.66
CA VAL A 381 -6.36 53.85 -9.09
C VAL A 381 -6.32 53.03 -10.37
N TRP A 382 -7.49 52.63 -10.89
CA TRP A 382 -7.65 51.90 -12.13
C TRP A 382 -8.03 52.87 -13.25
N ASN A 383 -7.32 52.79 -14.37
CA ASN A 383 -7.60 53.51 -15.61
C ASN A 383 -7.59 52.57 -16.81
N ILE A 384 -8.13 53.04 -17.93
CA ILE A 384 -7.93 52.38 -19.23
C ILE A 384 -6.69 52.98 -19.85
N ASP A 385 -5.77 52.15 -20.31
CA ASP A 385 -4.63 52.56 -21.11
C ASP A 385 -4.54 51.66 -22.33
N SER A 386 -4.42 52.25 -23.52
CA SER A 386 -4.21 51.54 -24.79
C SER A 386 -5.07 50.29 -25.07
N GLY A 387 -6.24 50.16 -24.44
CA GLY A 387 -7.16 49.04 -24.66
C GLY A 387 -7.26 48.02 -23.52
N HIS A 388 -6.53 48.20 -22.41
CA HIS A 388 -6.53 47.29 -21.26
C HIS A 388 -6.73 48.05 -19.94
N PHE A 389 -6.92 47.31 -18.84
CA PHE A 389 -6.90 47.89 -17.50
C PHE A 389 -5.47 48.13 -17.06
N ARG A 390 -5.19 49.34 -16.58
CA ARG A 390 -3.91 49.72 -15.98
C ARG A 390 -4.15 50.30 -14.59
N SER A 391 -3.27 50.02 -13.65
CA SER A 391 -3.43 50.51 -12.29
C SER A 391 -2.12 50.91 -11.63
N HIS A 392 -2.16 51.92 -10.74
CA HIS A 392 -1.02 52.43 -9.97
C HIS A 392 -1.50 53.12 -8.68
N TYR A 393 -0.91 52.80 -7.53
CA TYR A 393 -1.34 53.29 -6.22
C TYR A 393 -0.27 54.13 -5.52
N SER A 394 -0.30 55.46 -5.70
CA SER A 394 0.59 56.35 -4.92
C SER A 394 0.04 56.73 -3.54
N SER A 395 -1.29 56.81 -3.39
CA SER A 395 -2.00 57.09 -2.13
C SER A 395 -3.52 57.02 -2.34
N GLY A 396 -4.29 56.73 -1.29
CA GLY A 396 -5.74 56.68 -1.40
C GLY A 396 -6.41 56.02 -0.20
N ALA A 397 -7.72 55.82 -0.33
CA ALA A 397 -8.44 54.93 0.58
C ALA A 397 -8.38 53.51 0.03
N GLU A 398 -8.40 52.50 0.90
CA GLU A 398 -8.36 51.09 0.51
C GLU A 398 -9.37 50.72 -0.59
N SER A 399 -10.58 51.26 -0.52
CA SER A 399 -11.64 51.02 -1.51
C SER A 399 -11.27 51.47 -2.94
N THR A 400 -10.27 52.34 -3.11
CA THR A 400 -9.85 52.80 -4.44
C THR A 400 -8.96 51.80 -5.15
N ARG A 401 -8.42 50.80 -4.46
CA ARG A 401 -7.53 49.75 -4.98
C ARG A 401 -8.26 48.61 -5.69
N TYR A 402 -9.58 48.54 -5.58
CA TYR A 402 -10.38 47.47 -6.18
C TYR A 402 -10.93 47.81 -7.55
N ILE A 403 -11.07 46.80 -8.41
CA ILE A 403 -11.96 46.82 -9.57
C ILE A 403 -12.83 45.55 -9.53
N THR A 404 -14.15 45.73 -9.53
CA THR A 404 -15.11 44.66 -9.18
C THR A 404 -16.14 44.44 -10.29
N MET A 405 -16.45 43.18 -10.60
CA MET A 405 -17.54 42.85 -11.53
C MET A 405 -18.89 43.45 -11.06
N LYS A 406 -19.57 44.16 -11.96
CA LYS A 406 -20.87 44.79 -11.68
C LYS A 406 -21.96 43.75 -11.45
N ASN A 407 -22.05 42.79 -12.36
CA ASN A 407 -23.08 41.76 -12.37
C ASN A 407 -22.51 40.46 -11.83
N SER A 408 -23.36 39.64 -11.23
CA SER A 408 -23.01 38.27 -10.89
C SER A 408 -23.15 37.36 -12.10
N LEU A 409 -22.38 36.28 -12.14
CA LEU A 409 -22.55 35.16 -13.07
C LEU A 409 -23.20 33.99 -12.33
N ASP A 410 -23.96 33.17 -13.07
CA ASP A 410 -24.51 31.92 -12.54
C ASP A 410 -23.59 30.76 -12.92
N LEU A 411 -22.84 30.27 -11.94
CA LEU A 411 -21.94 29.14 -12.07
C LEU A 411 -22.50 27.86 -11.41
N SER A 412 -23.76 27.88 -10.93
CA SER A 412 -24.30 26.79 -10.10
C SER A 412 -24.55 25.47 -10.83
N SER A 413 -24.48 25.46 -12.16
CA SER A 413 -24.68 24.27 -12.99
C SER A 413 -23.39 23.58 -13.42
N TYR A 414 -22.23 24.20 -13.18
CA TYR A 414 -20.94 23.67 -13.63
C TYR A 414 -20.38 22.68 -12.60
N ALA A 415 -19.59 21.72 -13.08
CA ALA A 415 -18.96 20.74 -12.22
C ALA A 415 -17.77 21.35 -11.47
N SER A 416 -17.43 20.73 -10.34
CA SER A 416 -16.19 21.03 -9.61
C SER A 416 -14.98 20.93 -10.56
N GLY A 417 -14.03 21.86 -10.42
CA GLY A 417 -12.80 21.88 -11.21
C GLY A 417 -12.93 22.33 -12.66
N THR A 418 -14.14 22.50 -13.22
CA THR A 418 -14.30 22.78 -14.67
C THR A 418 -14.41 24.26 -15.01
N VAL A 419 -14.51 25.17 -14.04
CA VAL A 419 -14.62 26.61 -14.30
C VAL A 419 -13.33 27.32 -13.91
N LYS A 420 -12.76 28.07 -14.85
CA LYS A 420 -11.60 28.93 -14.62
C LYS A 420 -11.93 30.40 -14.81
N VAL A 421 -11.21 31.24 -14.09
CA VAL A 421 -11.00 32.64 -14.46
C VAL A 421 -9.64 32.77 -15.12
N SER A 422 -9.52 33.61 -16.14
CA SER A 422 -8.23 33.88 -16.78
C SER A 422 -8.13 35.31 -17.29
N TRP A 423 -6.91 35.80 -17.50
CA TRP A 423 -6.59 37.11 -18.06
C TRP A 423 -5.11 37.16 -18.48
N ASP A 424 -4.77 38.15 -19.31
CA ASP A 424 -3.38 38.53 -19.54
C ASP A 424 -2.94 39.57 -18.51
N GLN A 425 -1.73 39.47 -17.99
CA GLN A 425 -1.15 40.39 -17.03
C GLN A 425 0.31 40.72 -17.36
N TRP A 426 0.75 41.93 -16.99
CA TRP A 426 2.15 42.34 -17.07
C TRP A 426 2.40 43.57 -16.20
N GLU A 427 3.66 43.95 -16.03
CA GLU A 427 4.05 45.15 -15.29
C GLU A 427 4.70 46.24 -16.18
N GLU A 428 4.68 47.48 -15.68
CA GLU A 428 5.55 48.54 -16.17
C GLU A 428 6.28 49.13 -14.95
N GLY A 429 7.61 49.10 -14.93
CA GLY A 429 8.40 49.69 -13.85
C GLY A 429 9.49 48.78 -13.32
N SER A 430 9.75 48.88 -12.01
CA SER A 430 10.56 47.92 -11.26
C SER A 430 9.83 47.73 -9.94
N LEU A 431 9.10 46.63 -9.85
CA LEU A 431 8.23 46.31 -8.73
C LEU A 431 9.07 45.90 -7.53
N GLU A 432 8.58 46.28 -6.35
CA GLU A 432 9.12 45.83 -5.10
C GLU A 432 8.47 44.50 -4.70
N SER A 433 9.12 43.74 -3.81
CA SER A 433 8.59 42.43 -3.39
C SER A 433 7.23 42.50 -2.68
N SER A 434 6.81 43.70 -2.26
CA SER A 434 5.48 43.95 -1.66
C SER A 434 4.42 44.36 -2.68
N ASP A 435 4.83 44.72 -3.91
CA ASP A 435 3.90 45.04 -4.99
C ASP A 435 3.26 43.76 -5.51
N ALA A 436 1.94 43.73 -5.52
CA ALA A 436 1.21 42.53 -5.93
C ALA A 436 -0.15 42.84 -6.55
N LEU A 437 -0.47 42.15 -7.65
CA LEU A 437 -1.83 42.03 -8.13
C LEU A 437 -2.49 40.85 -7.41
N LYS A 438 -3.63 41.11 -6.79
CA LYS A 438 -4.40 40.10 -6.07
C LYS A 438 -5.83 40.07 -6.56
N PHE A 439 -6.55 38.99 -6.27
CA PHE A 439 -7.96 38.85 -6.61
C PHE A 439 -8.74 38.09 -5.53
N GLN A 440 -10.06 38.16 -5.63
CA GLN A 440 -10.99 37.50 -4.72
C GLN A 440 -12.26 37.05 -5.45
N PHE A 441 -12.86 35.99 -4.91
CA PHE A 441 -14.15 35.47 -5.32
C PHE A 441 -15.24 35.80 -4.32
N SER A 442 -16.49 35.81 -4.78
CA SER A 442 -17.67 35.92 -3.94
C SER A 442 -18.80 35.05 -4.49
N GLY A 443 -19.37 34.18 -3.65
CA GLY A 443 -20.51 33.32 -4.01
C GLY A 443 -21.87 33.93 -3.67
N ASP A 444 -21.90 35.15 -3.13
CA ASP A 444 -23.10 35.78 -2.58
C ASP A 444 -23.35 37.20 -3.15
N GLY A 445 -22.83 37.48 -4.33
CA GLY A 445 -23.02 38.74 -5.03
C GLY A 445 -22.18 39.91 -4.50
N GLY A 446 -21.10 39.61 -3.77
CA GLY A 446 -20.13 40.57 -3.24
C GLY A 446 -20.38 41.03 -1.81
N ASN A 447 -21.22 40.32 -1.04
CA ASN A 447 -21.45 40.62 0.37
C ASN A 447 -20.28 40.10 1.23
N ASN A 448 -19.81 38.90 0.93
CA ASN A 448 -18.59 38.31 1.49
C ASN A 448 -17.63 37.98 0.34
N TRP A 449 -16.33 38.04 0.65
CA TRP A 449 -15.26 37.78 -0.31
C TRP A 449 -14.30 36.74 0.28
N SER A 450 -13.68 35.95 -0.59
CA SER A 450 -12.62 35.00 -0.24
C SER A 450 -11.44 35.68 0.47
N SER A 451 -10.48 34.90 0.95
CA SER A 451 -9.13 35.42 1.19
C SER A 451 -8.56 36.04 -0.10
N MET A 452 -7.58 36.95 0.06
CA MET A 452 -6.83 37.50 -1.08
C MET A 452 -5.96 36.40 -1.68
N ILE A 453 -6.10 36.19 -2.99
CA ILE A 453 -5.27 35.28 -3.76
C ILE A 453 -4.32 36.15 -4.59
N THR A 454 -3.03 35.85 -4.56
CA THR A 454 -2.02 36.61 -5.32
C THR A 454 -1.95 36.07 -6.74
N ALA A 455 -2.13 36.94 -7.74
CA ALA A 455 -1.91 36.61 -9.13
C ALA A 455 -0.41 36.69 -9.48
N PHE A 456 0.24 37.77 -9.03
CA PHE A 456 1.68 37.88 -9.02
C PHE A 456 2.12 38.86 -7.93
N SER A 457 3.38 38.75 -7.55
CA SER A 457 4.09 39.73 -6.72
C SER A 457 5.49 39.93 -7.26
N ASN A 458 6.06 41.13 -7.11
CA ASN A 458 7.35 41.50 -7.71
C ASN A 458 7.31 41.55 -9.25
N ASP A 459 8.46 41.80 -9.88
CA ASP A 459 8.61 41.87 -11.34
C ASP A 459 8.19 40.56 -12.03
N ILE A 460 7.20 40.65 -12.93
CA ILE A 460 6.81 39.57 -13.87
C ILE A 460 7.16 39.91 -15.33
N GLY A 461 7.75 41.08 -15.57
CA GLY A 461 8.13 41.52 -16.90
C GLY A 461 7.08 42.35 -17.64
N SER A 462 7.55 42.97 -18.72
CA SER A 462 6.82 44.03 -19.43
C SER A 462 6.01 43.55 -20.64
N THR A 463 5.87 42.24 -20.81
CA THR A 463 5.12 41.62 -21.90
C THR A 463 3.90 40.90 -21.33
N PRO A 464 2.74 40.91 -22.01
CA PRO A 464 1.58 40.17 -21.55
C PRO A 464 1.89 38.69 -21.33
N GLU A 465 1.58 38.20 -20.13
CA GLU A 465 1.65 36.80 -19.72
C GLU A 465 0.26 36.33 -19.32
N TYR A 466 -0.11 35.11 -19.73
CA TYR A 466 -1.41 34.55 -19.38
C TYR A 466 -1.43 34.09 -17.93
N PHE A 467 -2.55 34.31 -17.26
CA PHE A 467 -2.82 33.78 -15.93
C PHE A 467 -4.19 33.11 -15.92
N SER A 468 -4.29 31.95 -15.26
CA SER A 468 -5.58 31.31 -14.99
C SER A 468 -5.67 30.80 -13.55
N TYR A 469 -6.89 30.66 -13.05
CA TYR A 469 -7.17 30.10 -11.73
C TYR A 469 -8.49 29.35 -11.72
N THR A 470 -8.49 28.12 -11.21
CA THR A 470 -9.69 27.29 -11.04
C THR A 470 -10.59 27.86 -9.96
N VAL A 471 -11.85 28.12 -10.28
CA VAL A 471 -12.83 28.66 -9.33
C VAL A 471 -13.14 27.58 -8.28
N PRO A 472 -12.87 27.81 -6.98
CA PRO A 472 -13.15 26.83 -5.95
C PRO A 472 -14.65 26.53 -5.85
N ASP A 473 -15.00 25.27 -5.56
CA ASP A 473 -16.39 24.76 -5.53
C ASP A 473 -17.37 25.62 -4.75
N GLN A 474 -16.95 26.16 -3.60
CA GLN A 474 -17.78 27.02 -2.76
C GLN A 474 -18.25 28.32 -3.46
N TYR A 475 -17.60 28.70 -4.56
CA TYR A 475 -17.94 29.87 -5.38
C TYR A 475 -18.69 29.53 -6.67
N LEU A 476 -18.87 28.24 -7.00
CA LEU A 476 -19.73 27.75 -8.10
C LEU A 476 -21.22 27.95 -7.73
N THR A 477 -21.65 29.19 -7.74
CA THR A 477 -22.95 29.64 -7.23
C THR A 477 -23.69 30.46 -8.27
N SER A 478 -24.99 30.67 -8.07
CA SER A 478 -25.79 31.53 -8.95
C SER A 478 -25.48 33.03 -8.81
N ASN A 479 -24.58 33.41 -7.90
CA ASN A 479 -24.25 34.81 -7.59
C ASN A 479 -22.74 35.09 -7.62
N PHE A 480 -21.99 34.28 -8.37
CA PHE A 480 -20.53 34.41 -8.49
C PHE A 480 -20.12 35.84 -8.88
N LYS A 481 -19.09 36.37 -8.22
CA LYS A 481 -18.40 37.60 -8.59
C LYS A 481 -16.90 37.48 -8.40
N PHE A 482 -16.20 38.30 -9.17
CA PHE A 482 -14.76 38.47 -9.12
C PHE A 482 -14.38 39.95 -8.89
N ARG A 483 -13.23 40.18 -8.24
CA ARG A 483 -12.59 41.49 -8.19
C ARG A 483 -11.07 41.38 -8.14
N PHE A 484 -10.39 42.32 -8.78
CA PHE A 484 -8.96 42.56 -8.56
C PHE A 484 -8.72 43.56 -7.44
N TYR A 485 -7.54 43.49 -6.86
CA TYR A 485 -7.00 44.37 -5.83
C TYR A 485 -5.52 44.64 -6.10
N LEU A 486 -5.14 45.91 -6.07
CA LEU A 486 -3.75 46.34 -6.25
C LEU A 486 -3.08 46.60 -4.90
N ASP A 487 -2.01 45.87 -4.59
CA ASP A 487 -1.26 46.01 -3.34
C ASP A 487 0.10 46.69 -3.55
N ASP A 488 0.38 47.67 -2.70
CA ASP A 488 1.64 48.42 -2.54
C ASP A 488 2.27 49.21 -3.71
N PHE A 489 1.79 49.13 -4.98
CA PHE A 489 2.30 49.83 -6.20
C PHE A 489 2.48 51.37 -6.10
N GLY A 490 3.39 51.84 -5.25
CA GLY A 490 3.51 53.23 -4.80
C GLY A 490 4.77 53.93 -5.26
N GLY A 491 5.73 53.20 -5.79
CA GLY A 491 6.91 53.75 -6.42
C GLY A 491 6.61 54.37 -7.78
N SER A 492 7.56 55.18 -8.22
CA SER A 492 7.34 56.08 -9.36
C SER A 492 7.45 55.34 -10.68
N GLY A 493 6.29 55.08 -11.30
CA GLY A 493 6.23 54.49 -12.63
C GLY A 493 5.94 53.00 -12.62
N GLU A 494 5.52 52.46 -11.48
CA GLU A 494 5.06 51.08 -11.31
C GLU A 494 3.59 50.96 -11.68
N TYR A 495 3.26 50.05 -12.59
CA TYR A 495 1.89 49.76 -13.00
C TYR A 495 1.66 48.26 -13.12
N ALA A 496 0.46 47.82 -12.74
CA ALA A 496 -0.06 46.51 -13.12
C ALA A 496 -1.04 46.66 -14.27
N HIS A 497 -0.96 45.76 -15.23
CA HIS A 497 -1.83 45.69 -16.39
C HIS A 497 -2.64 44.40 -16.38
N VAL A 498 -3.90 44.48 -16.83
CA VAL A 498 -4.81 43.34 -16.98
C VAL A 498 -5.57 43.48 -18.29
N ASP A 499 -5.59 42.43 -19.09
CA ASP A 499 -6.30 42.37 -20.38
C ASP A 499 -7.01 41.01 -20.56
N ASN A 500 -7.91 40.91 -21.54
CA ASN A 500 -8.57 39.66 -21.97
C ASN A 500 -9.15 38.81 -20.82
N PHE A 501 -9.89 39.43 -19.90
CA PHE A 501 -10.47 38.68 -18.78
C PHE A 501 -11.58 37.75 -19.25
N ALA A 502 -11.52 36.49 -18.82
CA ALA A 502 -12.53 35.48 -19.10
C ALA A 502 -12.95 34.71 -17.84
N VAL A 503 -14.19 34.26 -17.83
CA VAL A 503 -14.68 33.13 -17.02
C VAL A 503 -15.12 32.07 -18.00
N SER A 504 -14.47 30.91 -17.98
CA SER A 504 -14.65 29.87 -18.99
C SER A 504 -14.93 28.53 -18.34
N GLU A 505 -15.83 27.76 -18.97
CA GLU A 505 -15.93 26.34 -18.72
C GLU A 505 -14.85 25.67 -19.57
N VAL A 506 -13.97 24.98 -18.90
CA VAL A 506 -12.90 24.23 -19.51
C VAL A 506 -13.44 22.84 -19.83
N VAL A 507 -13.74 22.59 -21.10
CA VAL A 507 -14.21 21.29 -21.58
C VAL A 507 -13.06 20.58 -22.28
N PHE A 508 -12.26 19.89 -21.49
CA PHE A 508 -11.26 18.96 -21.99
C PHE A 508 -11.86 17.57 -22.06
N THR A 509 -11.67 16.91 -23.21
CA THR A 509 -12.11 15.52 -23.37
C THR A 509 -10.87 14.66 -23.27
N ALA A 510 -10.62 14.11 -22.08
CA ALA A 510 -9.59 13.10 -21.92
C ALA A 510 -9.83 11.93 -22.89
N ASP A 511 -8.75 11.34 -23.41
CA ASP A 511 -8.89 10.03 -24.04
C ASP A 511 -9.13 8.99 -22.95
N THR A 512 -10.30 8.37 -23.01
CA THR A 512 -10.77 7.41 -22.01
C THR A 512 -10.73 5.98 -22.53
N THR A 513 -10.19 5.75 -23.72
CA THR A 513 -10.07 4.41 -24.30
C THR A 513 -8.63 4.10 -24.67
N ALA A 514 -8.27 2.83 -24.60
CA ALA A 514 -6.96 2.37 -25.07
C ALA A 514 -7.03 0.91 -25.52
N ILE A 515 -6.16 0.53 -26.44
CA ILE A 515 -5.84 -0.87 -26.69
C ILE A 515 -4.95 -1.35 -25.55
N PHE A 516 -5.29 -2.48 -24.94
CA PHE A 516 -4.44 -3.14 -23.94
C PHE A 516 -4.25 -4.60 -24.32
N LYS A 517 -2.99 -5.03 -24.39
CA LYS A 517 -2.62 -6.42 -24.69
C LYS A 517 -1.73 -6.99 -23.62
N ILE A 518 -1.90 -8.29 -23.37
CA ILE A 518 -1.03 -9.09 -22.51
C ILE A 518 -0.54 -10.26 -23.36
N ASN A 519 0.78 -10.42 -23.45
CA ASN A 519 1.43 -11.47 -24.26
C ASN A 519 0.97 -11.48 -25.74
N GLY A 520 0.66 -10.30 -26.28
CA GLY A 520 0.21 -10.09 -27.65
C GLY A 520 -1.29 -10.26 -27.89
N ASP A 521 -2.04 -10.77 -26.91
CA ASP A 521 -3.50 -10.91 -26.98
C ASP A 521 -4.18 -9.64 -26.45
N GLN A 522 -5.07 -9.04 -27.25
CA GLN A 522 -5.86 -7.88 -26.81
C GLN A 522 -6.97 -8.31 -25.85
N VAL A 523 -7.01 -7.66 -24.69
CA VAL A 523 -7.86 -8.04 -23.57
C VAL A 523 -8.63 -6.84 -23.04
N TYR A 524 -9.83 -7.08 -22.50
CA TYR A 524 -10.73 -6.03 -22.01
C TYR A 524 -11.67 -6.57 -20.93
N LEU A 525 -12.27 -5.67 -20.16
CA LEU A 525 -13.34 -6.00 -19.22
C LEU A 525 -14.70 -5.83 -19.91
N ASP A 526 -15.57 -6.84 -19.82
CA ASP A 526 -16.93 -6.72 -20.35
C ASP A 526 -17.84 -5.85 -19.46
N GLY A 527 -19.12 -5.74 -19.81
CA GLY A 527 -20.09 -4.95 -19.05
C GLY A 527 -20.36 -5.44 -17.62
N ASN A 528 -19.91 -6.65 -17.25
CA ASN A 528 -19.97 -7.17 -15.89
C ASN A 528 -18.62 -7.03 -15.16
N GLY A 529 -17.59 -6.50 -15.82
CA GLY A 529 -16.24 -6.42 -15.32
C GLY A 529 -15.52 -7.78 -15.35
N ASP A 530 -15.91 -8.69 -16.24
CA ASP A 530 -15.24 -9.98 -16.40
C ASP A 530 -14.18 -9.91 -17.52
N PRO A 531 -13.02 -10.58 -17.35
CA PRO A 531 -11.93 -10.54 -18.32
C PRO A 531 -12.34 -11.24 -19.62
N GLN A 532 -12.11 -10.58 -20.75
CA GLN A 532 -12.36 -11.09 -22.09
C GLN A 532 -11.16 -10.83 -23.00
N MET A 533 -11.06 -11.61 -24.07
CA MET A 533 -10.09 -11.43 -25.15
C MET A 533 -10.82 -11.04 -26.44
N GLY A 534 -10.36 -10.01 -27.14
CA GLY A 534 -10.95 -9.53 -28.38
C GLY A 534 -10.50 -8.13 -28.79
N ALA A 535 -10.96 -7.68 -29.96
CA ALA A 535 -10.57 -6.37 -30.53
C ALA A 535 -11.30 -5.17 -29.91
N GLN A 536 -11.76 -5.28 -28.65
CA GLN A 536 -12.39 -4.19 -27.92
C GLN A 536 -11.34 -3.47 -27.09
N GLU A 537 -11.44 -2.15 -27.02
CA GLU A 537 -10.62 -1.31 -26.15
C GLU A 537 -11.08 -1.41 -24.70
N ILE A 538 -10.15 -1.16 -23.79
CA ILE A 538 -10.48 -0.87 -22.41
C ILE A 538 -11.00 0.56 -22.30
N THR A 539 -11.80 0.83 -21.26
CA THR A 539 -12.32 2.17 -20.96
C THR A 539 -11.91 2.56 -19.56
N ALA A 540 -11.34 3.76 -19.42
CA ALA A 540 -10.96 4.34 -18.14
C ALA A 540 -12.14 4.36 -17.17
N SER A 541 -11.86 4.04 -15.92
CA SER A 541 -12.79 4.17 -14.80
C SER A 541 -12.73 5.55 -14.14
N LYS A 542 -11.58 6.22 -14.24
CA LYS A 542 -11.31 7.59 -13.79
C LYS A 542 -10.47 8.27 -14.87
N SER A 543 -10.74 9.54 -15.11
CA SER A 543 -9.91 10.40 -15.95
C SER A 543 -9.88 11.81 -15.36
N SER A 544 -8.76 12.49 -15.52
CA SER A 544 -8.57 13.90 -15.20
C SER A 544 -8.01 14.61 -16.42
N ALA A 545 -8.28 15.90 -16.54
CA ALA A 545 -7.65 16.76 -17.52
C ALA A 545 -7.35 18.11 -16.87
N LEU A 546 -6.21 18.69 -17.22
CA LEU A 546 -5.75 19.98 -16.73
C LEU A 546 -5.27 20.82 -17.89
N GLU A 547 -5.33 22.13 -17.76
CA GLU A 547 -4.83 23.06 -18.78
C GLU A 547 -3.36 23.33 -18.47
N ASN A 548 -2.49 23.09 -19.45
CA ASN A 548 -1.07 23.40 -19.35
C ASN A 548 -0.85 24.86 -19.76
N GLU A 549 -1.46 25.24 -20.87
CA GLU A 549 -1.41 26.58 -21.47
C GLU A 549 -2.80 26.97 -22.03
N PRO A 550 -3.05 28.25 -22.35
CA PRO A 550 -4.31 28.70 -22.95
C PRO A 550 -4.82 27.85 -24.10
N GLY A 551 -5.83 27.03 -23.84
CA GLY A 551 -6.40 26.16 -24.87
C GLY A 551 -5.54 24.95 -25.22
N GLU A 552 -4.55 24.60 -24.42
CA GLU A 552 -3.78 23.36 -24.49
C GLU A 552 -3.98 22.58 -23.19
N TYR A 553 -3.98 21.26 -23.26
CA TYR A 553 -4.30 20.45 -22.09
C TYR A 553 -3.66 19.08 -22.13
N SER A 554 -3.41 18.56 -20.95
CA SER A 554 -3.02 17.18 -20.74
C SER A 554 -4.15 16.45 -20.03
N TYR A 555 -4.16 15.13 -20.18
CA TYR A 555 -5.09 14.27 -19.47
C TYR A 555 -4.37 13.06 -18.89
N ALA A 556 -4.94 12.49 -17.84
CA ALA A 556 -4.53 11.21 -17.29
C ALA A 556 -5.75 10.33 -17.08
N SER A 557 -5.66 9.08 -17.51
CA SER A 557 -6.72 8.08 -17.47
C SER A 557 -6.26 6.86 -16.69
N TYR A 558 -7.19 6.24 -15.97
CA TYR A 558 -6.94 5.15 -15.03
C TYR A 558 -7.93 4.00 -15.17
N LEU A 559 -7.44 2.77 -15.12
CA LEU A 559 -8.24 1.56 -15.01
C LEU A 559 -7.61 0.51 -14.09
N ASP A 560 -8.42 -0.07 -13.21
CA ASP A 560 -8.09 -1.32 -12.51
C ASP A 560 -8.18 -2.50 -13.50
N VAL A 561 -7.02 -3.05 -13.85
CA VAL A 561 -6.85 -4.18 -14.77
C VAL A 561 -6.50 -5.48 -14.03
N SER A 562 -6.67 -5.53 -12.71
CA SER A 562 -6.29 -6.67 -11.85
C SER A 562 -6.80 -8.01 -12.38
N LYS A 563 -8.07 -8.08 -12.80
CA LYS A 563 -8.65 -9.31 -13.33
C LYS A 563 -8.05 -9.74 -14.67
N LEU A 564 -7.63 -8.79 -15.51
CA LEU A 564 -7.00 -9.09 -16.81
C LEU A 564 -5.61 -9.66 -16.57
N VAL A 565 -4.83 -9.02 -15.69
CA VAL A 565 -3.48 -9.48 -15.35
C VAL A 565 -3.53 -10.86 -14.68
N LYS A 566 -4.47 -11.08 -13.75
CA LYS A 566 -4.71 -12.39 -13.09
C LYS A 566 -5.13 -13.52 -14.02
N GLU A 567 -5.68 -13.22 -15.19
CA GLU A 567 -6.18 -14.23 -16.15
C GLU A 567 -5.20 -14.48 -17.31
N TYR A 568 -4.47 -13.44 -17.75
CA TYR A 568 -3.73 -13.49 -19.01
C TYR A 568 -2.21 -13.32 -18.89
N SER A 569 -1.66 -12.98 -17.72
CA SER A 569 -0.20 -12.92 -17.52
C SER A 569 0.43 -14.31 -17.54
N ASP A 570 1.74 -14.41 -17.40
CA ASP A 570 2.44 -15.68 -17.33
C ASP A 570 2.11 -16.46 -16.04
N LEU A 571 1.94 -17.78 -16.21
CA LEU A 571 1.77 -18.73 -15.13
C LEU A 571 3.09 -18.95 -14.38
N GLY A 572 3.01 -18.90 -13.06
CA GLY A 572 4.06 -19.27 -12.13
C GLY A 572 3.91 -20.67 -11.56
N ASP A 573 4.50 -20.86 -10.40
CA ASP A 573 4.37 -22.09 -9.61
C ASP A 573 2.94 -22.21 -9.06
N GLY A 574 2.36 -23.42 -9.13
CA GLY A 574 1.04 -23.68 -8.56
C GLY A 574 -0.17 -23.18 -9.37
N GLU A 575 0.02 -22.91 -10.67
CA GLU A 575 -1.02 -22.37 -11.59
C GLU A 575 -1.47 -20.93 -11.27
N ASN A 576 -0.75 -20.22 -10.40
CA ASN A 576 -1.01 -18.79 -10.15
C ASN A 576 -0.43 -17.93 -11.28
N HIS A 577 -1.13 -16.87 -11.65
CA HIS A 577 -0.61 -15.85 -12.57
C HIS A 577 0.28 -14.88 -11.80
N THR A 578 1.53 -14.75 -12.23
CA THR A 578 2.56 -13.99 -11.49
C THR A 578 2.53 -12.49 -11.78
N GLY A 579 1.93 -12.08 -12.88
CA GLY A 579 2.09 -10.73 -13.42
C GLY A 579 3.31 -10.57 -14.34
N ASN A 580 4.18 -11.57 -14.48
CA ASN A 580 5.18 -11.55 -15.55
C ASN A 580 4.51 -11.62 -16.93
N GLY A 581 5.10 -10.99 -17.94
CA GLY A 581 4.59 -10.98 -19.31
C GLY A 581 5.00 -9.75 -20.09
N THR A 582 4.60 -9.70 -21.36
CA THR A 582 4.73 -8.50 -22.21
C THR A 582 3.42 -7.74 -22.24
N TYR A 583 3.45 -6.47 -21.87
CA TYR A 583 2.29 -5.59 -21.84
C TYR A 583 2.40 -4.58 -22.96
N THR A 584 1.33 -4.37 -23.72
CA THR A 584 1.28 -3.40 -24.82
C THR A 584 0.08 -2.48 -24.64
N VAL A 585 0.31 -1.18 -24.75
CA VAL A 585 -0.74 -0.17 -24.80
C VAL A 585 -0.65 0.57 -26.13
N GLY A 586 -1.80 0.93 -26.69
CA GLY A 586 -1.86 1.68 -27.94
C GLY A 586 -3.20 2.33 -28.18
N ASN A 587 -3.33 2.98 -29.34
CA ASN A 587 -4.47 3.81 -29.70
C ASN A 587 -4.83 4.85 -28.63
N VAL A 588 -3.80 5.48 -28.06
CA VAL A 588 -3.91 6.61 -27.15
C VAL A 588 -3.86 7.88 -28.00
N ASP A 589 -4.82 8.77 -27.84
CA ASP A 589 -4.90 10.04 -28.58
C ASP A 589 -4.03 11.12 -27.91
N ALA A 590 -3.21 11.81 -28.69
CA ALA A 590 -2.43 12.98 -28.30
C ALA A 590 -2.02 13.78 -29.55
N ASP A 591 -1.73 15.07 -29.39
CA ASP A 591 -1.11 15.89 -30.43
C ASP A 591 0.42 15.89 -30.27
N THR A 592 1.13 16.17 -31.37
CA THR A 592 2.60 16.23 -31.41
C THR A 592 3.07 17.63 -31.84
N GLY A 593 4.37 17.90 -31.69
CA GLY A 593 5.02 19.04 -32.33
C GLY A 593 5.21 20.28 -31.45
N GLU A 594 5.02 20.17 -30.14
CA GLU A 594 5.47 21.14 -29.14
C GLU A 594 6.47 20.50 -28.17
N HIS A 595 7.31 21.32 -27.55
CA HIS A 595 8.37 20.90 -26.64
C HIS A 595 7.87 20.22 -25.35
N TRP A 596 6.61 20.39 -24.97
CA TRP A 596 5.97 19.62 -23.88
C TRP A 596 5.00 18.53 -24.37
N SER A 597 4.97 18.25 -25.69
CA SER A 597 4.12 17.18 -26.22
C SER A 597 4.59 15.82 -25.70
N TYR A 598 3.71 15.09 -25.02
CA TYR A 598 3.98 13.73 -24.56
C TYR A 598 2.76 12.83 -24.75
N ALA A 599 3.03 11.52 -24.80
CA ALA A 599 2.04 10.48 -24.61
C ALA A 599 2.74 9.24 -24.05
N GLY A 600 2.13 8.58 -23.06
CA GLY A 600 2.72 7.41 -22.45
C GLY A 600 1.76 6.66 -21.55
N TRP A 601 2.21 5.53 -21.04
CA TRP A 601 1.42 4.69 -20.16
C TRP A 601 2.30 4.02 -19.11
N SER A 602 1.69 3.67 -17.99
CA SER A 602 2.33 2.88 -16.95
C SER A 602 1.37 1.84 -16.34
N LEU A 603 1.89 0.64 -16.11
CA LEU A 603 1.22 -0.44 -15.42
C LEU A 603 1.91 -0.71 -14.07
N ILE A 604 1.15 -0.59 -12.99
CA ILE A 604 1.55 -0.97 -11.64
C ILE A 604 1.00 -2.36 -11.35
N ILE A 605 1.86 -3.34 -11.13
CA ILE A 605 1.49 -4.70 -10.72
C ILE A 605 1.87 -4.86 -9.25
N VAL A 606 0.87 -5.05 -8.38
CA VAL A 606 1.07 -5.37 -6.96
C VAL A 606 0.93 -6.87 -6.78
N TYR A 607 1.90 -7.50 -6.12
CA TYR A 607 1.94 -8.93 -5.93
C TYR A 607 2.34 -9.30 -4.50
N SER A 608 1.98 -10.51 -4.09
CA SER A 608 2.44 -11.12 -2.84
C SER A 608 3.34 -12.30 -3.18
N SER A 609 4.46 -12.43 -2.48
CA SER A 609 5.34 -13.60 -2.60
C SER A 609 5.85 -14.03 -1.22
N PRO A 610 5.97 -15.34 -0.96
CA PRO A 610 6.66 -15.83 0.23
C PRO A 610 8.15 -15.48 0.29
N GLU A 611 8.76 -15.08 -0.83
CA GLU A 611 10.17 -14.74 -0.94
C GLU A 611 10.46 -13.26 -0.68
N THR A 612 9.43 -12.42 -0.72
CA THR A 612 9.58 -10.98 -0.54
C THR A 612 9.17 -10.56 0.87
N ALA A 613 9.71 -9.42 1.31
CA ALA A 613 9.52 -8.94 2.67
C ALA A 613 8.12 -8.37 2.93
N GLY A 614 7.28 -8.26 1.88
CA GLY A 614 5.99 -7.58 1.92
C GLY A 614 6.17 -6.07 2.10
N HIS A 615 5.58 -5.27 1.22
CA HIS A 615 5.60 -3.82 1.34
C HIS A 615 4.20 -3.25 1.58
N GLN A 616 4.15 -2.03 2.10
CA GLN A 616 2.98 -1.18 2.06
C GLN A 616 3.21 -0.10 1.01
N LEU A 617 2.27 0.01 0.09
CA LEU A 617 2.31 0.95 -1.03
C LEU A 617 1.30 2.06 -0.79
N TYR A 618 1.76 3.30 -0.89
CA TYR A 618 0.94 4.50 -0.78
C TYR A 618 0.94 5.15 -2.16
N LEU A 619 -0.20 5.08 -2.85
CA LEU A 619 -0.39 5.62 -4.20
C LEU A 619 -1.07 6.98 -4.12
N TYR A 620 -0.42 8.00 -4.70
CA TYR A 620 -0.92 9.35 -4.86
C TYR A 620 -1.08 9.61 -6.35
N ASP A 621 -2.32 9.71 -6.84
CA ASP A 621 -2.64 9.78 -8.26
C ASP A 621 -3.52 11.00 -8.60
N GLU A 622 -3.28 12.10 -7.89
CA GLU A 622 -3.83 13.40 -8.22
C GLU A 622 -3.03 13.99 -9.39
N PHE A 623 -3.72 14.22 -10.50
CA PHE A 623 -3.10 14.71 -11.73
C PHE A 623 -2.77 16.19 -11.58
N ALA A 624 -1.50 16.53 -11.68
CA ALA A 624 -1.00 17.88 -11.41
C ALA A 624 -0.02 18.34 -12.50
N PHE A 625 0.13 19.65 -12.64
CA PHE A 625 1.00 20.27 -13.64
C PHE A 625 1.97 21.22 -12.96
N ASN A 626 3.24 21.10 -13.33
CA ASN A 626 4.26 22.04 -12.95
C ASN A 626 4.55 22.96 -14.14
N GLY A 627 4.24 24.25 -13.97
CA GLY A 627 4.35 25.27 -15.02
C GLY A 627 5.66 26.04 -15.05
N GLY A 628 6.69 25.55 -14.38
CA GLY A 628 8.00 26.21 -14.32
C GLY A 628 8.19 27.06 -13.06
N ASP A 629 9.44 27.18 -12.64
CA ASP A 629 9.97 27.98 -11.53
C ASP A 629 9.24 27.78 -10.19
N GLU A 630 8.59 26.63 -10.00
CA GLU A 630 7.82 26.27 -8.81
C GLU A 630 8.20 24.91 -8.20
N ASN A 631 7.80 24.71 -6.95
CA ASN A 631 7.82 23.41 -6.27
C ASN A 631 6.37 22.92 -6.21
N LEU A 632 6.06 21.90 -7.02
CA LEU A 632 4.70 21.44 -7.27
C LEU A 632 3.98 21.10 -5.95
N ASP A 633 2.83 21.73 -5.73
CA ASP A 633 1.88 21.40 -4.66
C ASP A 633 1.08 20.16 -5.05
N PHE A 634 1.69 18.97 -4.93
CA PHE A 634 1.10 17.72 -5.43
C PHE A 634 0.03 17.14 -4.50
N ASP A 635 -0.03 17.57 -3.23
CA ASP A 635 -1.03 17.15 -2.26
C ASP A 635 -2.18 18.16 -2.07
N GLY A 636 -2.11 19.30 -2.77
CA GLY A 636 -3.18 20.29 -2.88
C GLY A 636 -3.44 21.05 -1.58
N ASP A 637 -2.46 21.14 -0.69
CA ASP A 637 -2.59 21.78 0.62
C ASP A 637 -2.36 23.31 0.58
N GLY A 638 -1.94 23.82 -0.59
CA GLY A 638 -1.62 25.22 -0.83
C GLY A 638 -0.20 25.61 -0.44
N GLN A 639 0.67 24.67 -0.06
CA GLN A 639 2.10 24.86 0.19
C GLN A 639 2.94 24.22 -0.92
N PRO A 640 4.10 24.80 -1.27
CA PRO A 640 4.99 24.18 -2.24
C PRO A 640 5.51 22.82 -1.74
N GLY A 641 5.50 21.80 -2.61
CA GLY A 641 5.85 20.41 -2.29
C GLY A 641 4.64 19.61 -1.82
N GLY A 642 4.85 18.65 -0.92
CA GLY A 642 3.74 17.96 -0.26
C GLY A 642 4.19 16.97 0.81
N SER A 643 3.30 16.72 1.76
CA SER A 643 3.52 15.87 2.91
C SER A 643 2.84 14.51 2.74
N ILE A 644 3.66 13.48 2.57
CA ILE A 644 3.21 12.09 2.61
C ILE A 644 3.04 11.69 4.08
N THR A 645 1.85 11.25 4.48
CA THR A 645 1.54 10.86 5.86
C THR A 645 0.80 9.52 5.92
N GLY A 646 0.59 9.00 7.14
CA GLY A 646 -0.21 7.80 7.36
C GLY A 646 0.54 6.47 7.20
N PHE A 647 1.87 6.51 7.14
CA PHE A 647 2.73 5.33 7.15
C PHE A 647 3.44 5.13 8.51
N VAL A 648 4.05 3.97 8.71
CA VAL A 648 4.97 3.72 9.83
C VAL A 648 6.17 2.94 9.29
N VAL A 649 7.36 3.53 9.40
CA VAL A 649 8.61 2.89 8.98
C VAL A 649 9.00 1.80 9.99
N PRO A 650 9.23 0.53 9.58
CA PRO A 650 9.62 -0.54 10.48
C PRO A 650 11.09 -0.46 10.92
N GLU A 651 11.48 -1.28 11.90
CA GLU A 651 12.91 -1.50 12.23
C GLU A 651 13.66 -2.18 11.07
N PRO A 652 14.85 -1.71 10.64
CA PRO A 652 15.60 -2.32 9.54
C PRO A 652 15.95 -3.78 9.81
N ILE A 653 15.84 -4.63 8.78
CA ILE A 653 16.26 -6.03 8.88
C ILE A 653 17.68 -6.23 8.36
N GLN A 654 18.36 -7.28 8.84
CA GLN A 654 19.72 -7.56 8.43
C GLN A 654 19.83 -7.78 6.92
N GLY A 655 20.60 -6.93 6.24
CA GLY A 655 20.84 -7.02 4.79
C GLY A 655 19.94 -6.12 3.95
N GLU A 656 18.92 -5.50 4.55
CA GLU A 656 18.12 -4.47 3.89
C GLU A 656 18.93 -3.18 3.72
N VAL A 657 18.91 -2.62 2.50
CA VAL A 657 19.65 -1.40 2.16
C VAL A 657 18.70 -0.20 2.07
N ASN A 658 17.55 -0.40 1.44
CA ASN A 658 16.55 0.63 1.19
C ASN A 658 15.50 0.61 2.31
N ALA A 659 15.23 1.78 2.89
CA ALA A 659 14.13 2.01 3.81
C ALA A 659 12.81 2.20 3.04
N ALA A 660 12.88 2.88 1.88
CA ALA A 660 11.76 3.12 1.00
C ALA A 660 12.18 3.13 -0.48
N THR A 661 11.22 2.90 -1.35
CA THR A 661 11.31 3.17 -2.79
C THR A 661 10.20 4.16 -3.16
N LEU A 662 10.53 5.20 -3.91
CA LEU A 662 9.54 6.06 -4.56
C LEU A 662 9.51 5.76 -6.05
N THR A 663 8.32 5.67 -6.63
CA THR A 663 8.16 5.61 -8.09
C THR A 663 7.31 6.77 -8.55
N CYS A 664 7.74 7.50 -9.56
CA CYS A 664 6.95 8.57 -10.17
C CYS A 664 6.58 8.18 -11.60
N PHE A 665 5.40 8.63 -12.07
CA PHE A 665 5.08 8.67 -13.49
C PHE A 665 4.84 10.13 -13.88
N VAL A 666 5.74 10.67 -14.70
CA VAL A 666 5.75 12.07 -15.14
C VAL A 666 5.69 12.11 -16.67
N GLY A 667 4.85 13.00 -17.18
CA GLY A 667 4.75 13.31 -18.60
C GLY A 667 5.53 14.58 -18.91
N GLU A 668 6.61 14.43 -19.66
CA GLU A 668 7.49 15.49 -20.14
C GLU A 668 7.67 15.34 -21.66
N GLY A 669 7.82 16.44 -22.39
CA GLY A 669 7.94 16.41 -23.85
C GLY A 669 9.35 16.61 -24.40
N ASP A 670 10.33 16.97 -23.57
CA ASP A 670 11.71 17.23 -24.00
C ASP A 670 12.76 16.66 -23.03
N ASP A 671 14.05 16.93 -23.28
CA ASP A 671 15.18 16.61 -22.38
C ASP A 671 16.17 17.80 -22.25
N VAL A 672 15.76 19.00 -22.68
CA VAL A 672 16.67 20.12 -22.96
C VAL A 672 16.80 21.07 -21.79
N TRP A 673 15.74 21.22 -21.01
CA TRP A 673 15.76 22.05 -19.83
C TRP A 673 16.42 21.33 -18.66
N SER A 674 16.66 22.07 -17.58
CA SER A 674 17.25 21.50 -16.37
C SER A 674 16.89 22.38 -15.19
N GLY A 675 17.04 21.84 -14.00
CA GLY A 675 16.72 22.49 -12.73
C GLY A 675 15.61 21.79 -11.97
N ASP A 676 14.96 20.82 -12.58
CA ASP A 676 14.06 19.89 -11.96
C ASP A 676 14.78 18.86 -11.09
N TYR A 677 14.15 18.52 -9.97
CA TYR A 677 14.63 17.50 -9.07
C TYR A 677 13.50 16.99 -8.17
N LEU A 678 13.66 15.74 -7.73
CA LEU A 678 12.88 15.16 -6.66
C LEU A 678 13.70 15.19 -5.38
N ALA A 679 13.20 15.83 -4.32
CA ALA A 679 13.84 15.80 -3.00
C ALA A 679 12.94 15.18 -1.95
N PHE A 680 13.52 14.30 -1.14
CA PHE A 680 12.87 13.63 -0.02
C PHE A 680 13.46 14.12 1.29
N ASN A 681 12.63 14.71 2.16
CA ASN A 681 13.05 15.39 3.39
C ASN A 681 14.21 16.39 3.12
N GLY A 682 14.06 17.18 2.05
CA GLY A 682 15.04 18.20 1.63
C GLY A 682 16.33 17.66 0.99
N THR A 683 16.42 16.36 0.72
CA THR A 683 17.58 15.75 0.03
C THR A 683 17.19 15.28 -1.36
N GLN A 684 17.86 15.82 -2.37
CA GLN A 684 17.70 15.41 -3.78
C GLN A 684 18.01 13.93 -3.95
N LEU A 685 17.13 13.23 -4.63
CA LEU A 685 17.27 11.83 -4.98
C LEU A 685 17.70 11.70 -6.45
N SER A 686 18.39 10.60 -6.75
CA SER A 686 18.69 10.16 -8.11
C SER A 686 18.00 8.82 -8.34
N ASP A 687 17.38 8.70 -9.49
CA ASP A 687 16.84 7.50 -10.11
C ASP A 687 17.96 6.57 -10.65
N GLY A 688 19.13 7.15 -10.93
CA GLY A 688 20.33 6.45 -11.40
C GLY A 688 20.62 6.64 -12.89
N ALA A 689 19.69 7.22 -13.65
CA ALA A 689 19.94 7.88 -14.92
C ALA A 689 20.14 9.40 -14.69
N GLY A 690 20.36 10.14 -15.78
CA GLY A 690 20.34 11.60 -15.75
C GLY A 690 21.26 12.34 -14.77
N SER A 691 20.83 13.55 -14.41
CA SER A 691 21.48 14.47 -13.47
C SER A 691 20.60 14.65 -12.23
N LEU A 692 21.19 14.92 -11.07
CA LEU A 692 20.43 15.29 -9.84
C LEU A 692 19.63 16.61 -9.96
N THR A 693 19.76 17.29 -11.09
CA THR A 693 19.11 18.56 -11.41
C THR A 693 18.44 18.48 -12.79
N ASN A 694 18.13 17.25 -13.23
CA ASN A 694 17.37 16.91 -14.43
C ASN A 694 16.95 15.44 -14.26
N VAL A 695 15.99 15.21 -13.36
CA VAL A 695 15.50 13.87 -13.02
C VAL A 695 14.25 13.51 -13.82
N TRP A 696 13.55 14.51 -14.34
CA TRP A 696 12.60 14.37 -15.44
C TRP A 696 13.44 14.72 -16.67
N ASP A 697 13.89 13.70 -17.36
CA ASP A 697 14.72 13.85 -18.56
C ASP A 697 14.17 13.02 -19.72
N SER A 698 12.89 12.67 -19.64
CA SER A 698 12.20 11.75 -20.53
C SER A 698 12.86 10.38 -20.68
N GLN A 699 13.76 9.96 -19.77
CA GLN A 699 14.56 8.74 -19.88
C GLN A 699 14.52 7.89 -18.62
N SER A 700 13.67 6.86 -18.62
CA SER A 700 13.64 5.93 -17.49
C SER A 700 14.45 4.66 -17.68
N VAL A 701 15.02 4.18 -16.58
CA VAL A 701 15.77 2.92 -16.56
C VAL A 701 14.86 1.74 -16.89
N GLY A 702 15.09 1.17 -18.08
CA GLY A 702 14.41 -0.05 -18.53
C GLY A 702 13.27 0.18 -19.53
N MET A 703 13.02 1.42 -19.94
CA MET A 703 12.16 1.75 -21.07
C MET A 703 12.91 1.61 -22.41
N SER A 704 12.17 1.36 -23.48
CA SER A 704 12.74 1.25 -24.84
C SER A 704 12.63 2.54 -25.65
N GLU A 705 11.62 3.35 -25.34
CA GLU A 705 11.37 4.64 -25.98
C GLU A 705 11.42 5.73 -24.91
N ASP A 706 12.07 6.85 -25.26
CA ASP A 706 12.11 8.04 -24.42
C ASP A 706 10.77 8.81 -24.55
N GLY A 707 10.44 9.71 -23.62
CA GLY A 707 9.33 10.68 -23.75
C GLY A 707 8.31 10.67 -22.63
N VAL A 708 8.54 9.89 -21.58
CA VAL A 708 7.90 9.99 -20.27
C VAL A 708 8.86 9.42 -19.23
N ASP A 709 8.70 9.80 -17.97
CA ASP A 709 9.50 9.31 -16.85
C ASP A 709 8.68 8.37 -15.96
N ILE A 710 9.12 7.12 -15.81
CA ILE A 710 8.63 6.09 -14.90
C ILE A 710 9.78 5.66 -13.98
N ASP A 711 10.23 6.59 -13.14
CA ASP A 711 11.50 6.45 -12.42
C ASP A 711 11.36 6.00 -10.98
N ASN A 712 12.38 5.26 -10.53
CA ASN A 712 12.46 4.69 -9.19
C ASN A 712 13.59 5.33 -8.39
N PHE A 713 13.23 5.99 -7.30
CA PHE A 713 14.15 6.63 -6.37
C PHE A 713 14.25 5.83 -5.07
N TYR A 714 15.46 5.69 -4.53
CA TYR A 714 15.69 4.86 -3.35
C TYR A 714 16.10 5.69 -2.14
N VAL A 715 15.36 5.54 -1.04
CA VAL A 715 15.72 6.11 0.26
C VAL A 715 16.42 5.02 1.07
N THR A 716 17.73 5.15 1.27
CA THR A 716 18.51 4.13 2.00
C THR A 716 18.48 4.34 3.51
N TRP A 717 18.59 3.27 4.30
CA TRP A 717 18.78 3.40 5.76
C TRP A 717 20.01 4.25 6.11
N ALA A 718 21.06 4.16 5.30
CA ALA A 718 22.29 4.92 5.48
C ALA A 718 22.12 6.44 5.26
N SER A 719 21.07 6.87 4.56
CA SER A 719 20.78 8.28 4.33
C SER A 719 20.31 9.00 5.59
N GLY A 720 19.69 8.28 6.54
CA GLY A 720 19.04 8.88 7.72
C GLY A 720 17.83 9.74 7.40
N LEU A 721 17.29 9.68 6.17
CA LEU A 721 16.08 10.43 5.78
C LEU A 721 14.81 9.82 6.37
N LEU A 722 14.84 8.53 6.70
CA LEU A 722 13.80 7.81 7.43
C LEU A 722 14.43 7.06 8.59
N GLU A 723 13.74 7.06 9.72
CA GLU A 723 14.09 6.29 10.92
C GLU A 723 12.92 5.36 11.29
N PRO A 724 13.16 4.26 12.01
CA PRO A 724 12.07 3.44 12.55
C PRO A 724 11.06 4.29 13.32
N GLY A 725 9.78 4.11 13.01
CA GLY A 725 8.68 4.87 13.58
C GLY A 725 8.36 6.20 12.88
N SER A 726 9.14 6.65 11.89
CA SER A 726 8.75 7.77 11.01
C SER A 726 7.36 7.52 10.43
N SER A 727 6.50 8.54 10.42
CA SER A 727 5.12 8.46 9.94
C SER A 727 4.71 9.54 8.95
N THR A 728 5.65 10.42 8.64
CA THR A 728 5.50 11.54 7.72
C THR A 728 6.79 11.73 6.95
N ALA A 729 6.72 12.17 5.69
CA ALA A 729 7.85 12.63 4.90
C ALA A 729 7.43 13.79 4.00
N GLN A 730 8.34 14.74 3.82
CA GLN A 730 8.17 15.82 2.85
C GLN A 730 8.76 15.39 1.51
N LEU A 731 7.99 15.60 0.45
CA LEU A 731 8.44 15.46 -0.93
C LEU A 731 8.41 16.84 -1.60
N ASP A 732 9.52 17.23 -2.21
CA ASP A 732 9.62 18.46 -2.98
C ASP A 732 9.92 18.09 -4.43
N MET A 733 9.11 18.60 -5.35
CA MET A 733 9.23 18.40 -6.79
C MET A 733 9.42 19.76 -7.45
N GLN A 734 10.62 20.32 -7.28
CA GLN A 734 10.94 21.62 -7.83
C GLN A 734 11.34 21.48 -9.30
N THR A 735 10.97 22.47 -10.11
CA THR A 735 11.48 22.67 -11.46
C THR A 735 12.17 24.03 -11.62
N GLY A 736 13.01 24.12 -12.65
CA GLY A 736 13.53 25.38 -13.17
C GLY A 736 12.64 25.89 -14.29
N ILE A 737 13.16 26.00 -15.51
CA ILE A 737 12.38 26.50 -16.66
C ILE A 737 11.40 25.43 -17.21
N ASP A 738 11.59 24.18 -16.78
CA ASP A 738 10.94 23.03 -17.39
C ASP A 738 9.49 22.81 -16.92
N ASN A 739 8.67 22.25 -17.81
CA ASN A 739 7.23 22.05 -17.65
C ASN A 739 6.87 20.58 -17.83
N TRP A 740 6.17 20.00 -16.84
CA TRP A 740 5.82 18.59 -16.86
C TRP A 740 4.54 18.31 -16.07
N ASN A 741 3.97 17.13 -16.29
CA ASN A 741 2.73 16.68 -15.67
C ASN A 741 2.99 15.51 -14.73
N LEU A 742 2.55 15.59 -13.48
CA LEU A 742 2.58 14.47 -12.55
C LEU A 742 1.33 13.60 -12.73
N ILE A 743 1.51 12.32 -13.11
CA ILE A 743 0.40 11.37 -13.21
C ILE A 743 0.21 10.64 -11.88
N TYR A 744 1.27 10.12 -11.29
CA TYR A 744 1.21 9.51 -9.95
C TYR A 744 2.58 9.48 -9.25
N VAL A 745 2.53 9.26 -7.93
CA VAL A 745 3.65 8.88 -7.05
C VAL A 745 3.27 7.64 -6.24
N ILE A 746 4.20 6.69 -6.12
CA ILE A 746 4.10 5.56 -5.20
C ILE A 746 5.19 5.71 -4.15
N LEU A 747 4.84 5.71 -2.88
CA LEU A 747 5.79 5.42 -1.79
C LEU A 747 5.62 3.97 -1.37
N SER A 748 6.69 3.18 -1.48
CA SER A 748 6.76 1.81 -1.00
C SER A 748 7.69 1.73 0.19
N LEU A 749 7.17 1.19 1.29
CA LEU A 749 7.90 0.96 2.52
C LEU A 749 7.82 -0.53 2.85
N ARG A 750 8.93 -1.10 3.31
CA ARG A 750 8.86 -2.46 3.84
C ARG A 750 7.87 -2.46 4.99
N SER A 751 7.07 -3.51 5.06
CA SER A 751 6.25 -3.77 6.24
C SER A 751 7.10 -4.40 7.35
N GLU A 752 6.68 -4.35 8.62
CA GLU A 752 7.35 -5.17 9.63
C GLU A 752 7.28 -6.64 9.20
N THR A 753 8.43 -7.22 8.84
CA THR A 753 8.50 -8.56 8.23
C THR A 753 7.87 -9.60 9.14
N VAL A 754 6.95 -10.34 8.55
CA VAL A 754 6.45 -11.62 9.04
C VAL A 754 7.63 -12.60 9.12
N THR A 755 8.16 -12.80 10.32
CA THR A 755 9.10 -13.89 10.60
C THR A 755 8.49 -14.88 11.57
N GLY A 756 8.10 -16.04 11.04
CA GLY A 756 8.01 -17.30 11.78
C GLY A 756 6.62 -17.68 12.29
N SER A 757 5.97 -18.62 11.61
CA SER A 757 4.96 -19.46 12.26
C SER A 757 5.67 -20.34 13.29
N THR A 758 5.52 -20.06 14.58
CA THR A 758 5.82 -21.07 15.61
C THR A 758 4.70 -22.09 15.61
N THR A 759 4.96 -23.29 15.08
CA THR A 759 4.01 -24.41 15.17
C THR A 759 4.26 -25.19 16.45
N HIS A 760 3.24 -25.32 17.29
CA HIS A 760 3.27 -26.19 18.47
C HIS A 760 2.33 -27.37 18.27
N TYR A 761 2.86 -28.60 18.33
CA TYR A 761 2.07 -29.83 18.21
C TYR A 761 1.72 -30.41 19.57
N ILE A 762 0.46 -30.81 19.73
CA ILE A 762 -0.06 -31.64 20.81
C ILE A 762 -0.64 -32.91 20.16
N ILE A 763 0.08 -34.03 20.30
CA ILE A 763 -0.37 -35.31 19.77
C ILE A 763 -1.24 -36.00 20.83
N ARG A 764 -2.49 -36.33 20.48
CA ARG A 764 -3.40 -37.10 21.33
C ARG A 764 -3.61 -38.49 20.73
N GLY A 765 -2.95 -39.48 21.34
CA GLY A 765 -3.26 -40.89 21.07
C GLY A 765 -4.31 -41.39 22.06
N ASN A 766 -5.42 -41.93 21.56
CA ASN A 766 -6.40 -42.67 22.37
C ASN A 766 -5.95 -44.10 22.65
#